data_AF-A0A433DLX6-F1
#
_entry.id   AF-A0A433DLX6-F1
#
_cell.length_a   1.000
_cell.length_b   1.000
_cell.length_c   1.000
_cell.angle_alpha   90.00
_cell.angle_beta   90.00
_cell.angle_gamma   90.00
#
_symmetry.space_group_name_H-M   'P 1'
#
loop_
_entity.id
_entity.type
_entity.pdbx_description
1 polymer ?
#
loop_
_entity_poly.entity_id
_entity_poly.type
_entity_poly.pdbx_seq_one_letter_code
_entity_poly.pdbx_strand_id
1 'polypeptide(L)'
;MPKTVAKMAPVEIKNKRKLSTGKANPPAKRIKGNKSEFKAIKRKEPEDENENQENDEDKLGAGEEDENEPNDKPKTSPGRKAYKPNSDIIREAEKNQENNEDMLDAGEGDENQEEKPNDKPKTNSKEAHQKQKEIRAERKAHKPNSDMIHEAKKVWEKLRLNDLKLEEKRQFMEEMMALIQGRVQDVIFKHDASRMIQTCLKKGNIKQRNVIAEELKGKYLELSKSMYGKFLVMKVLEHCPKYRDPVLKELRTKVPRLVRHREASHVIEAFFAQFSTAAQRFALISEFYGPEFTLFNKPAKGQTQQTLEEVFQAQPEKKDGILKHLSETLTGTLDKGTLGHSIVHRALLEYLTYADEKGVQNMVDLLKEQLQEIIHTKEGAQVAMLCLSYATAKDRKLMIKSIKPFLTKICNDEYGHLVLLRLFDVVDDTVLVGKAVLGEISKTLEDLVKDKFGRRVILYLLVGRNTKYFFQETVKLLVSGDEIRAKTSKKEPEIRSKELLASISPALITMVKEKAGILIRDKLASQVVKEIMLHAIGNKTDALKAIGRLVGEDPEKDNHVMEDSFANRVIKALVHADHAKDADEKAVEPLEAGPLILEQVKPHLLRYATNWGSFVIVALAEEPETKSEVLKLLKSHVEALEKAAADSKEEKGNNGAKLLVKMLQDGK
;
A
#
# COMPACT_ATOMS: atom_id res chain seq x y z
N MET A 1 -28.30 29.37 38.76
CA MET A 1 -28.56 30.74 38.23
C MET A 1 -27.66 31.72 38.98
N PRO A 2 -27.23 32.84 38.40
CA PRO A 2 -27.52 33.40 37.05
C PRO A 2 -26.38 33.07 36.06
N LYS A 3 -26.63 32.57 34.84
CA LYS A 3 -27.21 33.17 33.63
C LYS A 3 -26.35 34.26 32.98
N THR A 4 -25.43 33.82 32.10
CA THR A 4 -25.01 34.61 30.93
C THR A 4 -24.87 33.65 29.75
N VAL A 5 -25.92 33.59 28.94
CA VAL A 5 -25.98 32.83 27.68
C VAL A 5 -25.63 33.81 26.57
N ALA A 6 -24.44 33.68 25.98
CA ALA A 6 -24.13 34.35 24.72
C ALA A 6 -24.55 33.41 23.57
N LYS A 7 -25.71 33.71 22.98
CA LYS A 7 -26.11 33.18 21.66
C LYS A 7 -25.21 33.84 20.61
N MET A 8 -24.48 33.05 19.83
CA MET A 8 -23.99 33.48 18.52
C MET A 8 -24.72 32.73 17.41
N ALA A 9 -25.15 33.53 16.43
CA ALA A 9 -26.13 33.24 15.39
C ALA A 9 -25.59 32.32 14.27
N PRO A 10 -26.49 31.67 13.51
CA PRO A 10 -26.10 30.85 12.36
C PRO A 10 -25.54 31.72 11.23
N VAL A 11 -24.40 31.31 10.68
CA VAL A 11 -23.77 31.94 9.52
C VAL A 11 -24.58 31.59 8.27
N GLU A 12 -25.30 32.57 7.72
CA GLU A 12 -25.88 32.51 6.38
C GLU A 12 -24.79 32.39 5.32
N ILE A 13 -24.73 31.25 4.64
CA ILE A 13 -23.94 31.07 3.42
C ILE A 13 -24.69 31.75 2.27
N LYS A 14 -24.25 32.95 1.90
CA LYS A 14 -24.73 33.66 0.69
C LYS A 14 -24.24 32.92 -0.57
N ASN A 15 -25.02 31.95 -1.02
CA ASN A 15 -24.93 31.42 -2.37
C ASN A 15 -25.46 32.45 -3.38
N LYS A 16 -24.56 33.17 -4.05
CA LYS A 16 -24.85 33.90 -5.29
C LYS A 16 -23.92 33.44 -6.40
N ARG A 17 -24.34 32.43 -7.16
CA ARG A 17 -23.96 32.31 -8.57
C ARG A 17 -25.20 32.09 -9.42
N LYS A 18 -25.43 33.08 -10.29
CA LYS A 18 -26.51 33.16 -11.27
C LYS A 18 -26.44 31.93 -12.20
N LEU A 19 -27.58 31.25 -12.36
CA LEU A 19 -27.79 30.37 -13.51
C LEU A 19 -27.90 31.24 -14.77
N SER A 20 -26.96 31.08 -15.69
CA SER A 20 -27.14 31.50 -17.09
C SER A 20 -27.32 30.25 -17.94
N THR A 21 -28.50 30.13 -18.52
CA THR A 21 -28.87 29.17 -19.56
C THR A 21 -28.05 29.45 -20.82
N GLY A 22 -27.25 28.48 -21.26
CA GLY A 22 -26.43 28.55 -22.46
C GLY A 22 -26.45 27.22 -23.21
N LYS A 23 -26.80 27.30 -24.49
CA LYS A 23 -27.23 26.22 -25.39
C LYS A 23 -26.19 25.10 -25.59
N ALA A 24 -26.72 23.89 -25.80
CA ALA A 24 -26.00 22.69 -26.20
C ALA A 24 -25.24 22.87 -27.52
N ASN A 25 -23.99 22.38 -27.57
CA ASN A 25 -23.23 22.20 -28.82
C ASN A 25 -23.05 20.70 -29.13
N PRO A 26 -23.03 20.29 -30.41
CA PRO A 26 -23.08 18.88 -30.82
C PRO A 26 -21.70 18.19 -30.78
N PRO A 27 -21.64 16.85 -30.84
CA PRO A 27 -20.39 16.11 -30.73
C PRO A 27 -19.51 16.27 -31.98
N ALA A 28 -18.24 16.58 -31.77
CA ALA A 28 -17.25 16.75 -32.83
C ALA A 28 -16.95 15.44 -33.57
N LYS A 29 -16.90 15.53 -34.90
CA LYS A 29 -16.65 14.45 -35.85
C LYS A 29 -15.23 13.88 -35.72
N ARG A 30 -15.17 12.55 -35.84
CA ARG A 30 -13.98 11.71 -35.92
C ARG A 30 -13.29 11.90 -37.29
N ILE A 31 -12.07 12.42 -37.32
CA ILE A 31 -11.23 12.49 -38.53
C ILE A 31 -10.28 11.28 -38.54
N LYS A 32 -10.18 10.62 -39.70
CA LYS A 32 -9.34 9.46 -40.02
C LYS A 32 -7.96 9.90 -40.57
N GLY A 33 -6.94 9.06 -40.35
CA GLY A 33 -5.62 9.07 -41.01
C GLY A 33 -4.49 9.39 -40.01
N ASN A 34 -3.34 8.71 -39.94
CA ASN A 34 -2.72 7.75 -40.85
C ASN A 34 -1.75 6.83 -40.07
N LYS A 35 -1.51 5.62 -40.59
CA LYS A 35 -0.56 4.63 -40.05
C LYS A 35 0.89 5.07 -40.31
N SER A 36 1.77 4.91 -39.33
CA SER A 36 3.21 4.71 -39.57
C SER A 36 3.79 3.75 -38.54
N GLU A 37 4.57 2.81 -39.04
CA GLU A 37 5.14 1.63 -38.38
C GLU A 37 6.16 2.00 -37.30
N PHE A 38 6.16 1.27 -36.18
CA PHE A 38 7.30 1.22 -35.25
C PHE A 38 7.75 -0.23 -35.08
N LYS A 39 8.94 -0.53 -35.61
CA LYS A 39 9.68 -1.78 -35.42
C LYS A 39 10.27 -1.82 -34.01
N ALA A 40 10.12 -2.97 -33.35
CA ALA A 40 10.70 -3.29 -32.05
C ALA A 40 12.22 -3.52 -32.16
N ILE A 41 13.00 -2.86 -31.30
CA ILE A 41 14.43 -3.13 -31.09
C ILE A 41 14.57 -3.94 -29.80
N LYS A 42 15.11 -5.15 -29.93
CA LYS A 42 15.49 -6.06 -28.84
C LYS A 42 16.71 -5.49 -28.09
N ARG A 43 16.66 -5.45 -26.75
CA ARG A 43 17.83 -5.24 -25.90
C ARG A 43 18.49 -6.60 -25.61
N LYS A 44 19.79 -6.68 -25.87
CA LYS A 44 20.68 -7.79 -25.51
C LYS A 44 21.14 -7.63 -24.05
N GLU A 45 21.22 -8.74 -23.34
CA GLU A 45 21.96 -8.91 -22.08
C GLU A 45 23.48 -8.93 -22.37
N PRO A 46 24.34 -8.45 -21.46
CA PRO A 46 25.78 -8.67 -21.56
C PRO A 46 26.21 -9.94 -20.81
N GLU A 47 27.11 -10.67 -21.46
CA GLU A 47 27.80 -11.87 -21.00
C GLU A 47 28.97 -11.55 -20.06
N ASP A 48 29.32 -12.54 -19.24
CA ASP A 48 30.47 -12.63 -18.36
C ASP A 48 31.82 -12.50 -19.10
N GLU A 49 32.77 -11.78 -18.51
CA GLU A 49 34.21 -12.03 -18.72
C GLU A 49 34.97 -11.96 -17.39
N ASN A 50 35.60 -13.09 -17.05
CA ASN A 50 36.62 -13.27 -16.03
C ASN A 50 37.97 -12.78 -16.56
N GLU A 51 38.71 -11.99 -15.78
CA GLU A 51 40.18 -12.03 -15.80
C GLU A 51 40.74 -11.95 -14.38
N ASN A 52 41.47 -13.00 -14.00
CA ASN A 52 42.37 -13.06 -12.85
C ASN A 52 43.69 -12.33 -13.20
N GLN A 53 44.26 -11.60 -12.25
CA GLN A 53 45.72 -11.49 -12.08
C GLN A 53 46.05 -11.29 -10.60
N GLU A 54 46.90 -12.19 -10.09
CA GLU A 54 47.56 -12.19 -8.79
C GLU A 54 48.66 -11.12 -8.71
N ASN A 55 48.93 -10.61 -7.49
CA ASN A 55 50.26 -10.55 -6.85
C ASN A 55 50.21 -9.81 -5.50
N ASP A 56 50.26 -10.60 -4.43
CA ASP A 56 51.21 -10.61 -3.30
C ASP A 56 51.65 -9.37 -2.47
N GLU A 57 51.62 -9.66 -1.15
CA GLU A 57 52.49 -9.22 -0.03
C GLU A 57 52.42 -7.73 0.41
N ASP A 58 52.40 -7.33 1.69
CA ASP A 58 52.93 -7.95 2.90
C ASP A 58 52.44 -7.22 4.20
N LYS A 59 52.25 -8.01 5.29
CA LYS A 59 52.60 -7.79 6.72
C LYS A 59 52.01 -6.68 7.65
N LEU A 60 51.31 -7.23 8.67
CA LEU A 60 51.60 -7.25 10.14
C LEU A 60 51.13 -6.15 11.12
N GLY A 61 50.55 -6.65 12.24
CA GLY A 61 50.53 -6.05 13.59
C GLY A 61 49.12 -6.03 14.22
N ALA A 62 48.55 -7.14 14.71
CA ALA A 62 48.76 -7.79 16.02
C ALA A 62 48.34 -6.95 17.25
N GLY A 63 47.43 -7.50 18.06
CA GLY A 63 46.98 -6.96 19.35
C GLY A 63 45.71 -7.64 19.86
N GLU A 64 45.85 -8.86 20.36
CA GLU A 64 44.85 -9.66 21.09
C GLU A 64 44.54 -9.05 22.47
N GLU A 65 43.31 -9.28 22.98
CA GLU A 65 43.10 -9.76 24.35
C GLU A 65 41.69 -10.37 24.48
N ASP A 66 41.70 -11.65 24.86
CA ASP A 66 40.61 -12.59 25.17
C ASP A 66 39.93 -12.26 26.51
N GLU A 67 38.60 -12.47 26.61
CA GLU A 67 37.98 -13.14 27.77
C GLU A 67 36.69 -13.90 27.33
N ASN A 68 36.77 -15.24 27.42
CA ASN A 68 35.69 -16.25 27.42
C ASN A 68 34.76 -16.04 28.65
N GLU A 69 33.47 -16.41 28.78
CA GLU A 69 32.53 -17.44 28.29
C GLU A 69 31.13 -17.07 28.92
N PRO A 70 29.98 -17.79 28.77
CA PRO A 70 29.61 -18.85 27.85
C PRO A 70 28.31 -18.58 27.05
N ASN A 71 28.15 -19.37 26.00
CA ASN A 71 27.19 -19.24 24.91
C ASN A 71 25.90 -20.05 25.22
N ASP A 72 24.82 -19.38 25.61
CA ASP A 72 23.49 -19.99 25.73
C ASP A 72 22.63 -19.57 24.52
N LYS A 73 22.51 -20.47 23.54
CA LYS A 73 21.80 -20.23 22.28
C LYS A 73 20.27 -20.11 22.51
N PRO A 74 19.61 -18.98 22.20
CA PRO A 74 18.17 -18.95 22.11
C PRO A 74 17.73 -19.52 20.76
N LYS A 75 16.86 -20.53 20.82
CA LYS A 75 16.18 -21.17 19.68
C LYS A 75 15.60 -20.13 18.72
N THR A 76 15.98 -20.23 17.45
CA THR A 76 15.43 -19.45 16.35
C THR A 76 13.94 -19.74 16.19
N SER A 77 13.12 -18.69 16.28
CA SER A 77 11.69 -18.73 15.94
C SER A 77 11.54 -18.52 14.42
N PRO A 78 10.59 -19.21 13.74
CA PRO A 78 10.46 -19.09 12.29
C PRO A 78 9.91 -17.72 11.89
N GLY A 79 10.56 -17.11 10.90
CA GLY A 79 10.19 -15.80 10.34
C GLY A 79 8.78 -15.80 9.76
N ARG A 80 7.97 -14.82 10.17
CA ARG A 80 6.64 -14.57 9.59
C ARG A 80 6.80 -13.72 8.31
N LYS A 81 6.28 -14.25 7.19
CA LYS A 81 6.28 -13.59 5.88
C LYS A 81 5.44 -12.30 5.91
N ALA A 82 5.92 -11.27 5.21
CA ALA A 82 5.22 -10.01 5.03
C ALA A 82 3.97 -10.16 4.14
N TYR A 83 2.95 -9.33 4.39
CA TYR A 83 1.74 -9.23 3.56
C TYR A 83 2.07 -8.87 2.11
N LYS A 84 1.39 -9.54 1.16
CA LYS A 84 1.51 -9.32 -0.28
C LYS A 84 0.13 -8.98 -0.89
N PRO A 85 0.07 -8.22 -1.99
CA PRO A 85 -1.17 -7.91 -2.70
C PRO A 85 -2.01 -9.17 -2.99
N ASN A 86 -3.34 -9.04 -3.05
CA ASN A 86 -4.25 -10.19 -3.15
C ASN A 86 -4.09 -11.03 -4.45
N SER A 87 -3.61 -10.44 -5.56
CA SER A 87 -3.18 -11.17 -6.76
C SER A 87 -1.91 -11.99 -6.53
N ASP A 88 -1.04 -11.50 -5.65
CA ASP A 88 0.21 -12.14 -5.26
C ASP A 88 -0.01 -13.20 -4.19
N ILE A 89 -1.09 -13.14 -3.39
CA ILE A 89 -1.51 -14.26 -2.52
C ILE A 89 -1.89 -15.48 -3.37
N ILE A 90 -2.62 -15.27 -4.47
CA ILE A 90 -2.96 -16.36 -5.40
C ILE A 90 -1.69 -16.89 -6.09
N ARG A 91 -0.83 -16.00 -6.59
CA ARG A 91 0.45 -16.39 -7.24
C ARG A 91 1.48 -16.99 -6.27
N GLU A 92 1.51 -16.57 -5.02
CA GLU A 92 2.41 -17.10 -4.00
C GLU A 92 1.88 -18.39 -3.39
N ALA A 93 0.55 -18.58 -3.34
CA ALA A 93 -0.03 -19.89 -3.11
C ALA A 93 0.35 -20.87 -4.24
N GLU A 94 0.34 -20.40 -5.50
CA GLU A 94 0.86 -21.16 -6.66
C GLU A 94 2.37 -21.46 -6.51
N LYS A 95 3.22 -20.48 -6.17
CA LYS A 95 4.68 -20.68 -5.97
C LYS A 95 5.06 -21.52 -4.75
N ASN A 96 4.36 -21.38 -3.62
CA ASN A 96 4.59 -22.22 -2.43
C ASN A 96 4.11 -23.66 -2.67
N GLN A 97 3.16 -23.86 -3.59
CA GLN A 97 2.74 -25.18 -4.02
C GLN A 97 3.79 -25.81 -4.95
N GLU A 98 4.32 -25.06 -5.93
CA GLU A 98 5.46 -25.48 -6.78
C GLU A 98 6.72 -25.81 -5.96
N ASN A 99 7.10 -24.99 -4.96
CA ASN A 99 8.28 -25.27 -4.13
C ASN A 99 8.09 -26.44 -3.14
N ASN A 100 6.86 -26.82 -2.81
CA ASN A 100 6.57 -28.03 -2.04
C ASN A 100 6.51 -29.29 -2.92
N GLU A 101 6.59 -29.15 -4.26
CA GLU A 101 6.56 -30.27 -5.21
C GLU A 101 7.86 -31.10 -5.23
N ASP A 102 9.00 -30.53 -4.83
CA ASP A 102 10.30 -31.22 -4.87
C ASP A 102 10.63 -32.03 -3.59
N MET A 103 9.87 -31.87 -2.50
CA MET A 103 10.18 -32.46 -1.19
C MET A 103 9.23 -33.59 -0.73
N LEU A 104 8.18 -33.92 -1.49
CA LEU A 104 7.10 -34.81 -1.03
C LEU A 104 6.78 -36.02 -1.92
N ASP A 105 7.67 -36.40 -2.84
CA ASP A 105 7.58 -37.72 -3.52
C ASP A 105 7.98 -38.90 -2.61
N ALA A 106 8.36 -38.63 -1.35
CA ALA A 106 8.72 -39.64 -0.37
C ALA A 106 7.81 -39.59 0.87
N GLY A 107 6.65 -40.25 0.78
CA GLY A 107 6.00 -40.88 1.93
C GLY A 107 4.73 -40.20 2.46
N GLU A 108 3.57 -40.69 2.03
CA GLU A 108 2.35 -40.64 2.86
C GLU A 108 2.20 -41.98 3.59
N GLY A 109 2.35 -41.93 4.92
CA GLY A 109 1.89 -42.94 5.87
C GLY A 109 0.51 -42.55 6.38
N ASP A 110 -0.42 -43.50 6.28
CA ASP A 110 -1.81 -43.42 6.75
C ASP A 110 -1.83 -43.51 8.28
N GLU A 111 -2.44 -42.54 8.97
CA GLU A 111 -2.67 -42.58 10.40
C GLU A 111 -3.87 -43.50 10.71
N ASN A 112 -3.57 -44.75 11.06
CA ASN A 112 -4.46 -45.58 11.87
C ASN A 112 -3.61 -46.52 12.74
N GLN A 113 -3.69 -46.32 14.06
CA GLN A 113 -3.08 -47.19 15.06
C GLN A 113 -3.91 -48.45 15.22
N GLU A 114 -3.40 -49.58 14.74
CA GLU A 114 -3.75 -50.91 15.27
C GLU A 114 -2.45 -51.62 15.67
N GLU A 115 -2.32 -51.93 16.96
CA GLU A 115 -1.25 -52.76 17.52
C GLU A 115 -1.35 -54.19 16.98
N LYS A 116 -0.24 -54.73 16.45
CA LYS A 116 -0.03 -56.19 16.37
C LYS A 116 1.42 -56.61 16.64
N PRO A 117 1.63 -57.84 17.13
CA PRO A 117 2.79 -58.23 17.91
C PRO A 117 4.01 -58.59 17.07
N ASN A 118 5.14 -58.52 17.75
CA ASN A 118 6.49 -58.67 17.26
C ASN A 118 6.81 -60.14 16.94
N ASP A 119 6.94 -60.50 15.65
CA ASP A 119 7.75 -61.65 15.24
C ASP A 119 8.28 -61.47 13.81
N LYS A 120 9.60 -61.61 13.64
CA LYS A 120 10.31 -61.45 12.36
C LYS A 120 10.71 -62.82 11.80
N PRO A 121 10.57 -63.02 10.48
CA PRO A 121 11.62 -63.66 9.69
C PRO A 121 12.21 -62.69 8.66
N LYS A 122 13.54 -62.76 8.49
CA LYS A 122 14.33 -62.02 7.49
C LYS A 122 13.91 -62.44 6.08
N THR A 123 13.31 -61.52 5.32
CA THR A 123 13.16 -61.63 3.85
C THR A 123 13.79 -60.39 3.18
N ASN A 124 14.34 -60.57 1.98
CA ASN A 124 15.13 -59.58 1.24
C ASN A 124 14.41 -58.24 1.07
N SER A 125 15.04 -57.12 1.47
CA SER A 125 14.40 -55.80 1.51
C SER A 125 13.94 -55.26 0.14
N LYS A 126 14.50 -55.76 -0.97
CA LYS A 126 14.04 -55.46 -2.33
C LYS A 126 12.71 -56.13 -2.69
N GLU A 127 12.53 -57.41 -2.36
CA GLU A 127 11.28 -58.13 -2.64
C GLU A 127 10.14 -57.62 -1.76
N ALA A 128 10.42 -57.27 -0.50
CA ALA A 128 9.44 -56.63 0.38
C ALA A 128 9.00 -55.26 -0.15
N HIS A 129 9.93 -54.45 -0.66
CA HIS A 129 9.60 -53.15 -1.28
C HIS A 129 8.85 -53.30 -2.60
N GLN A 130 9.21 -54.30 -3.41
CA GLN A 130 8.56 -54.59 -4.69
C GLN A 130 7.15 -55.14 -4.48
N LYS A 131 6.95 -56.06 -3.54
CA LYS A 131 5.62 -56.51 -3.10
C LYS A 131 4.82 -55.37 -2.47
N GLN A 132 5.43 -54.48 -1.70
CA GLN A 132 4.72 -53.31 -1.15
C GLN A 132 4.34 -52.30 -2.24
N LYS A 133 5.15 -52.16 -3.30
CA LYS A 133 4.86 -51.36 -4.49
C LYS A 133 3.76 -51.99 -5.34
N GLU A 134 3.77 -53.30 -5.52
CA GLU A 134 2.74 -54.08 -6.23
C GLU A 134 1.42 -54.06 -5.47
N ILE A 135 1.42 -54.30 -4.16
CA ILE A 135 0.23 -54.18 -3.29
C ILE A 135 -0.30 -52.74 -3.29
N ARG A 136 0.56 -51.71 -3.31
CA ARG A 136 0.13 -50.31 -3.48
C ARG A 136 -0.43 -50.03 -4.87
N ALA A 137 0.09 -50.68 -5.91
CA ALA A 137 -0.41 -50.58 -7.28
C ALA A 137 -1.77 -51.29 -7.43
N GLU A 138 -1.94 -52.48 -6.87
CA GLU A 138 -3.22 -53.21 -6.81
C GLU A 138 -4.27 -52.45 -5.99
N ARG A 139 -3.89 -51.91 -4.83
CA ARG A 139 -4.77 -51.04 -4.02
C ARG A 139 -5.12 -49.73 -4.73
N LYS A 140 -4.28 -49.23 -5.66
CA LYS A 140 -4.61 -48.08 -6.52
C LYS A 140 -5.53 -48.49 -7.67
N ALA A 141 -5.29 -49.63 -8.31
CA ALA A 141 -6.09 -50.17 -9.41
C ALA A 141 -7.53 -50.53 -8.98
N HIS A 142 -7.71 -51.01 -7.74
CA HIS A 142 -9.05 -51.32 -7.20
C HIS A 142 -9.84 -50.09 -6.71
N LYS A 143 -9.28 -48.87 -6.77
CA LYS A 143 -10.04 -47.66 -6.42
C LYS A 143 -10.93 -47.24 -7.60
N PRO A 144 -12.20 -46.87 -7.34
CA PRO A 144 -13.09 -46.38 -8.39
C PRO A 144 -12.44 -45.20 -9.13
N ASN A 145 -12.58 -45.20 -10.46
CA ASN A 145 -12.01 -44.21 -11.40
C ASN A 145 -10.47 -44.17 -11.49
N SER A 146 -9.75 -45.22 -11.08
CA SER A 146 -8.27 -45.26 -11.19
C SER A 146 -7.76 -45.19 -12.63
N ASP A 147 -8.34 -45.98 -13.54
CA ASP A 147 -7.90 -46.03 -14.95
C ASP A 147 -8.13 -44.68 -15.66
N MET A 148 -9.29 -44.06 -15.40
CA MET A 148 -9.60 -42.73 -15.90
C MET A 148 -8.57 -41.70 -15.42
N ILE A 149 -8.18 -41.73 -14.13
CA ILE A 149 -7.17 -40.82 -13.58
C ILE A 149 -5.81 -41.06 -14.24
N HIS A 150 -5.43 -42.31 -14.48
CA HIS A 150 -4.17 -42.66 -15.12
C HIS A 150 -4.08 -42.11 -16.54
N GLU A 151 -5.13 -42.31 -17.35
CA GLU A 151 -5.19 -41.76 -18.71
C GLU A 151 -5.27 -40.23 -18.70
N ALA A 152 -6.09 -39.65 -17.82
CA ALA A 152 -6.19 -38.20 -17.67
C ALA A 152 -4.85 -37.58 -17.25
N LYS A 153 -4.03 -38.28 -16.44
CA LYS A 153 -2.71 -37.82 -16.03
C LYS A 153 -1.75 -37.73 -17.22
N LYS A 154 -1.76 -38.70 -18.14
CA LYS A 154 -0.94 -38.65 -19.37
C LYS A 154 -1.27 -37.43 -20.24
N VAL A 155 -2.55 -37.11 -20.36
CA VAL A 155 -3.00 -35.92 -21.11
C VAL A 155 -2.64 -34.64 -20.36
N TRP A 156 -2.83 -34.62 -19.03
CA TRP A 156 -2.50 -33.47 -18.19
C TRP A 156 -1.01 -33.12 -18.20
N GLU A 157 -0.11 -34.11 -18.21
CA GLU A 157 1.33 -33.90 -18.34
C GLU A 157 1.70 -33.12 -19.60
N LYS A 158 1.02 -33.43 -20.72
CA LYS A 158 1.17 -32.65 -21.96
C LYS A 158 0.54 -31.28 -21.84
N LEU A 159 -0.66 -31.20 -21.26
CA LEU A 159 -1.45 -29.98 -21.13
C LEU A 159 -0.81 -28.96 -20.17
N ARG A 160 -0.04 -29.37 -19.16
CA ARG A 160 0.53 -28.47 -18.14
C ARG A 160 1.71 -27.66 -18.65
N LEU A 161 2.42 -28.12 -19.67
CA LEU A 161 3.53 -27.40 -20.32
C LEU A 161 3.11 -25.98 -20.75
N ASN A 162 4.03 -25.02 -20.65
CA ASN A 162 3.73 -23.61 -20.94
C ASN A 162 3.77 -23.28 -22.45
N ASP A 163 4.59 -24.00 -23.22
CA ASP A 163 4.87 -23.73 -24.64
C ASP A 163 4.11 -24.67 -25.60
N LEU A 164 2.78 -24.74 -25.46
CA LEU A 164 1.94 -25.51 -26.40
C LEU A 164 1.41 -24.63 -27.53
N LYS A 165 1.41 -25.16 -28.76
CA LYS A 165 0.68 -24.52 -29.86
C LYS A 165 -0.81 -24.51 -29.57
N LEU A 166 -1.53 -23.51 -30.08
CA LEU A 166 -2.96 -23.31 -29.83
C LEU A 166 -3.79 -24.55 -30.21
N GLU A 167 -3.44 -25.21 -31.31
CA GLU A 167 -4.17 -26.38 -31.79
C GLU A 167 -3.91 -27.64 -30.98
N GLU A 168 -2.66 -27.89 -30.60
CA GLU A 168 -2.29 -28.99 -29.69
C GLU A 168 -2.98 -28.82 -28.34
N LYS A 169 -3.01 -27.58 -27.82
CA LYS A 169 -3.73 -27.25 -26.59
C LYS A 169 -5.23 -27.53 -26.72
N ARG A 170 -5.86 -27.17 -27.85
CA ARG A 170 -7.28 -27.45 -28.10
C ARG A 170 -7.54 -28.96 -28.12
N GLN A 171 -6.72 -29.72 -28.84
CA GLN A 171 -6.83 -31.16 -28.96
C GLN A 171 -6.69 -31.85 -27.59
N PHE A 172 -5.64 -31.54 -26.83
CA PHE A 172 -5.45 -32.12 -25.49
C PHE A 172 -6.53 -31.70 -24.51
N MET A 173 -7.07 -30.47 -24.61
CA MET A 173 -8.22 -30.06 -23.81
C MET A 173 -9.48 -30.86 -24.14
N GLU A 174 -9.76 -31.13 -25.42
CA GLU A 174 -10.91 -31.94 -25.83
C GLU A 174 -10.78 -33.39 -25.36
N GLU A 175 -9.60 -33.99 -25.53
CA GLU A 175 -9.27 -35.32 -25.01
C GLU A 175 -9.44 -35.39 -23.48
N MET A 176 -8.90 -34.39 -22.77
CA MET A 176 -9.02 -34.30 -21.32
C MET A 176 -10.48 -34.19 -20.86
N MET A 177 -11.27 -33.34 -21.52
CA MET A 177 -12.69 -33.16 -21.20
C MET A 177 -13.48 -34.46 -21.45
N ALA A 178 -13.19 -35.20 -22.52
CA ALA A 178 -13.83 -36.49 -22.79
C ALA A 178 -13.55 -37.54 -21.70
N LEU A 179 -12.37 -37.46 -21.05
CA LEU A 179 -12.01 -38.36 -19.96
C LEU A 179 -12.68 -37.97 -18.63
N ILE A 180 -12.79 -36.68 -18.30
CA ILE A 180 -13.23 -36.25 -16.96
C ILE A 180 -14.72 -35.90 -16.86
N GLN A 181 -15.36 -35.52 -17.96
CA GLN A 181 -16.76 -35.06 -17.96
C GLN A 181 -17.70 -36.16 -17.46
N GLY A 182 -18.65 -35.78 -16.60
CA GLY A 182 -19.60 -36.68 -15.94
C GLY A 182 -19.03 -37.43 -14.73
N ARG A 183 -17.72 -37.30 -14.47
CA ARG A 183 -17.02 -37.95 -13.34
C ARG A 183 -16.24 -36.96 -12.47
N VAL A 184 -16.41 -35.66 -12.71
CA VAL A 184 -15.65 -34.63 -11.99
C VAL A 184 -15.88 -34.74 -10.48
N GLN A 185 -17.14 -34.85 -10.03
CA GLN A 185 -17.48 -34.97 -8.61
C GLN A 185 -16.88 -36.20 -7.92
N ASP A 186 -16.60 -37.28 -8.65
CA ASP A 186 -16.10 -38.52 -8.07
C ASP A 186 -14.61 -38.44 -7.73
N VAL A 187 -13.90 -37.47 -8.31
CA VAL A 187 -12.43 -37.39 -8.23
C VAL A 187 -11.93 -36.06 -7.64
N ILE A 188 -12.81 -35.08 -7.38
CA ILE A 188 -12.43 -33.75 -6.89
C ILE A 188 -11.62 -33.71 -5.59
N PHE A 189 -11.78 -34.71 -4.72
CA PHE A 189 -11.01 -34.78 -3.46
C PHE A 189 -9.69 -35.53 -3.59
N LYS A 190 -9.41 -36.16 -4.74
CA LYS A 190 -8.11 -36.78 -5.00
C LYS A 190 -7.12 -35.70 -5.44
N HIS A 191 -5.94 -35.67 -4.80
CA HIS A 191 -4.91 -34.66 -5.03
C HIS A 191 -4.58 -34.45 -6.52
N ASP A 192 -4.19 -35.53 -7.21
CA ASP A 192 -3.80 -35.50 -8.63
C ASP A 192 -4.96 -35.02 -9.51
N ALA A 193 -6.18 -35.51 -9.26
CA ALA A 193 -7.35 -35.13 -10.05
C ALA A 193 -7.80 -33.68 -9.82
N SER A 194 -7.65 -33.14 -8.61
CA SER A 194 -7.90 -31.73 -8.36
C SER A 194 -6.99 -30.83 -9.20
N ARG A 195 -5.69 -31.11 -9.29
CA ARG A 195 -4.75 -30.33 -10.13
C ARG A 195 -5.08 -30.40 -11.62
N MET A 196 -5.47 -31.58 -12.09
CA MET A 196 -5.93 -31.80 -13.45
C MET A 196 -7.15 -30.91 -13.79
N ILE A 197 -8.16 -30.90 -12.93
CA ILE A 197 -9.36 -30.09 -13.12
C ILE A 197 -9.04 -28.58 -13.03
N GLN A 198 -8.16 -28.16 -12.11
CA GLN A 198 -7.69 -26.77 -12.03
C GLN A 198 -7.03 -26.31 -13.34
N THR A 199 -6.23 -27.19 -13.96
CA THR A 199 -5.59 -26.91 -15.26
C THR A 199 -6.64 -26.76 -16.35
N CYS A 200 -7.67 -27.60 -16.34
CA CYS A 200 -8.80 -27.48 -17.28
C CYS A 200 -9.56 -26.16 -17.11
N LEU A 201 -9.79 -25.72 -15.86
CA LEU A 201 -10.39 -24.41 -15.57
C LEU A 201 -9.50 -23.26 -16.04
N LYS A 202 -8.18 -23.34 -15.86
CA LYS A 202 -7.22 -22.32 -16.28
C LYS A 202 -7.09 -22.23 -17.80
N LYS A 203 -6.90 -23.36 -18.48
CA LYS A 203 -6.54 -23.43 -19.90
C LYS A 203 -7.72 -23.64 -20.85
N GLY A 204 -8.86 -24.14 -20.38
CA GLY A 204 -10.04 -24.44 -21.19
C GLY A 204 -10.79 -23.22 -21.69
N ASN A 205 -11.66 -23.43 -22.68
CA ASN A 205 -12.56 -22.39 -23.17
C ASN A 205 -13.79 -22.19 -22.26
N ILE A 206 -14.58 -21.14 -22.50
CA ILE A 206 -15.74 -20.79 -21.66
C ILE A 206 -16.76 -21.95 -21.55
N LYS A 207 -16.99 -22.69 -22.64
CA LYS A 207 -17.94 -23.82 -22.64
C LYS A 207 -17.45 -24.95 -21.74
N GLN A 208 -16.18 -25.36 -21.90
CA GLN A 208 -15.55 -26.42 -21.11
C GLN A 208 -15.51 -26.04 -19.62
N ARG A 209 -15.13 -24.80 -19.30
CA ARG A 209 -15.14 -24.25 -17.94
C ARG A 209 -16.52 -24.31 -17.29
N ASN A 210 -17.55 -23.94 -18.04
CA ASN A 210 -18.93 -23.96 -17.53
C ASN A 210 -19.45 -25.38 -17.31
N VAL A 211 -19.04 -26.36 -18.14
CA VAL A 211 -19.38 -27.78 -17.93
C VAL A 211 -18.80 -28.27 -16.60
N ILE A 212 -17.50 -28.03 -16.38
CA ILE A 212 -16.85 -28.37 -15.10
C ILE A 212 -17.55 -27.66 -13.94
N ALA A 213 -17.81 -26.36 -14.06
CA ALA A 213 -18.42 -25.59 -12.99
C ALA A 213 -19.85 -26.07 -12.66
N GLU A 214 -20.66 -26.44 -13.66
CA GLU A 214 -21.98 -27.04 -13.42
C GLU A 214 -21.85 -28.39 -12.70
N GLU A 215 -20.89 -29.22 -13.09
CA GLU A 215 -20.64 -30.49 -12.39
C GLU A 215 -20.18 -30.27 -10.95
N LEU A 216 -19.46 -29.20 -10.62
CA LEU A 216 -19.03 -28.91 -9.24
C LEU A 216 -20.15 -28.33 -8.34
N LYS A 217 -21.28 -27.93 -8.93
CA LYS A 217 -22.39 -27.34 -8.20
C LYS A 217 -23.00 -28.34 -7.21
N GLY A 218 -23.35 -27.83 -6.03
CA GLY A 218 -23.77 -28.62 -4.88
C GLY A 218 -22.61 -29.10 -3.99
N LYS A 219 -21.36 -28.95 -4.45
CA LYS A 219 -20.15 -29.35 -3.72
C LYS A 219 -19.23 -28.17 -3.37
N TYR A 220 -19.58 -26.92 -3.71
CA TYR A 220 -18.69 -25.78 -3.49
C TYR A 220 -18.37 -25.54 -2.01
N LEU A 221 -19.36 -25.76 -1.12
CA LEU A 221 -19.15 -25.65 0.31
C LEU A 221 -18.14 -26.69 0.85
N GLU A 222 -18.26 -27.94 0.40
CA GLU A 222 -17.39 -29.04 0.80
C GLU A 222 -15.97 -28.81 0.26
N LEU A 223 -15.88 -28.44 -1.02
CA LEU A 223 -14.63 -28.09 -1.69
C LEU A 223 -13.91 -26.93 -1.00
N SER A 224 -14.63 -25.87 -0.61
CA SER A 224 -14.03 -24.71 0.07
C SER A 224 -13.35 -25.07 1.39
N LYS A 225 -13.82 -26.12 2.08
CA LYS A 225 -13.24 -26.60 3.34
C LYS A 225 -12.08 -27.56 3.13
N SER A 226 -11.88 -28.07 1.93
CA SER A 226 -10.82 -29.02 1.61
C SER A 226 -9.51 -28.30 1.28
N MET A 227 -8.39 -28.84 1.76
CA MET A 227 -7.03 -28.35 1.46
C MET A 227 -6.77 -28.22 -0.05
N TYR A 228 -7.27 -29.17 -0.84
CA TYR A 228 -7.12 -29.17 -2.29
C TYR A 228 -8.35 -28.61 -3.02
N GLY A 229 -9.55 -28.83 -2.47
CA GLY A 229 -10.79 -28.37 -3.07
C GLY A 229 -10.93 -26.85 -3.14
N LYS A 230 -10.35 -26.11 -2.18
CA LYS A 230 -10.43 -24.63 -2.17
C LYS A 230 -9.88 -24.02 -3.47
N PHE A 231 -8.81 -24.58 -4.02
CA PHE A 231 -8.18 -24.09 -5.25
C PHE A 231 -9.08 -24.29 -6.47
N LEU A 232 -9.87 -25.36 -6.50
CA LEU A 232 -10.88 -25.54 -7.54
C LEU A 232 -11.93 -24.43 -7.48
N VAL A 233 -12.45 -24.13 -6.28
CA VAL A 233 -13.44 -23.06 -6.10
C VAL A 233 -12.84 -21.70 -6.51
N MET A 234 -11.60 -21.42 -6.12
CA MET A 234 -10.87 -20.21 -6.52
C MET A 234 -10.79 -20.09 -8.06
N LYS A 235 -10.45 -21.16 -8.77
CA LYS A 235 -10.40 -21.16 -10.25
C LYS A 235 -11.78 -21.03 -10.88
N VAL A 236 -12.84 -21.57 -10.26
CA VAL A 236 -14.22 -21.31 -10.70
C VAL A 236 -14.56 -19.82 -10.56
N LEU A 237 -14.22 -19.17 -9.44
CA LEU A 237 -14.46 -17.74 -9.25
C LEU A 237 -13.70 -16.86 -10.25
N GLU A 238 -12.45 -17.23 -10.54
CA GLU A 238 -11.56 -16.54 -11.48
C GLU A 238 -12.04 -16.67 -12.94
N HIS A 239 -12.38 -17.88 -13.38
CA HIS A 239 -12.59 -18.18 -14.80
C HIS A 239 -14.03 -18.42 -15.22
N CYS A 240 -14.96 -18.57 -14.27
CA CYS A 240 -16.37 -18.88 -14.53
C CYS A 240 -17.32 -17.81 -13.92
N PRO A 241 -17.43 -16.59 -14.49
CA PRO A 241 -18.26 -15.52 -13.93
C PRO A 241 -19.73 -15.91 -13.69
N LYS A 242 -20.31 -16.73 -14.57
CA LYS A 242 -21.68 -17.27 -14.46
C LYS A 242 -21.90 -18.07 -13.17
N TYR A 243 -20.85 -18.66 -12.61
CA TYR A 243 -20.93 -19.57 -11.46
C TYR A 243 -20.60 -18.90 -10.13
N ARG A 244 -20.28 -17.59 -10.11
CA ARG A 244 -20.03 -16.84 -8.88
C ARG A 244 -21.25 -16.79 -7.95
N ASP A 245 -22.44 -16.55 -8.50
CA ASP A 245 -23.68 -16.54 -7.71
C ASP A 245 -24.07 -17.92 -7.17
N PRO A 246 -24.00 -19.02 -7.97
CA PRO A 246 -24.13 -20.38 -7.44
C PRO A 246 -23.15 -20.70 -6.30
N VAL A 247 -21.86 -20.35 -6.45
CA VAL A 247 -20.86 -20.54 -5.39
C VAL A 247 -21.28 -19.77 -4.15
N LEU A 248 -21.60 -18.47 -4.29
CA LEU A 248 -22.04 -17.65 -3.17
C LEU A 248 -23.24 -18.27 -2.47
N LYS A 249 -24.28 -18.68 -3.21
CA LYS A 249 -25.51 -19.27 -2.68
C LYS A 249 -25.26 -20.47 -1.76
N GLU A 250 -24.26 -21.29 -2.04
CA GLU A 250 -23.89 -22.44 -1.21
C GLU A 250 -23.10 -22.07 0.06
N LEU A 251 -22.37 -20.95 0.02
CA LEU A 251 -21.56 -20.43 1.12
C LEU A 251 -22.35 -19.51 2.07
N ARG A 252 -23.46 -18.92 1.59
CA ARG A 252 -24.38 -18.09 2.38
C ARG A 252 -24.86 -18.81 3.64
N THR A 253 -25.24 -18.00 4.63
CA THR A 253 -25.70 -18.39 5.97
C THR A 253 -24.65 -19.10 6.84
N LYS A 254 -23.40 -19.17 6.36
CA LYS A 254 -22.28 -19.85 7.01
C LYS A 254 -21.01 -19.00 6.98
N VAL A 255 -21.08 -17.77 6.49
CA VAL A 255 -19.91 -16.92 6.22
C VAL A 255 -19.05 -16.73 7.46
N PRO A 256 -19.58 -16.37 8.65
CA PRO A 256 -18.74 -16.21 9.84
C PRO A 256 -18.01 -17.50 10.23
N ARG A 257 -18.67 -18.66 10.09
CA ARG A 257 -18.05 -19.97 10.35
C ARG A 257 -16.98 -20.32 9.32
N LEU A 258 -17.19 -19.97 8.05
CA LEU A 258 -16.24 -20.22 6.96
C LEU A 258 -15.01 -19.33 7.06
N VAL A 259 -15.16 -18.08 7.51
CA VAL A 259 -14.03 -17.16 7.76
C VAL A 259 -13.12 -17.68 8.87
N ARG A 260 -13.65 -18.41 9.86
CA ARG A 260 -12.86 -19.07 10.91
C ARG A 260 -12.19 -20.37 10.46
N HIS A 261 -12.56 -20.88 9.29
CA HIS A 261 -12.01 -22.14 8.80
C HIS A 261 -10.73 -21.88 8.02
N ARG A 262 -9.63 -22.55 8.40
CA ARG A 262 -8.29 -22.41 7.78
C ARG A 262 -8.37 -22.31 6.25
N GLU A 263 -9.01 -23.30 5.62
CA GLU A 263 -9.11 -23.36 4.16
C GLU A 263 -10.19 -22.49 3.53
N ALA A 264 -11.43 -22.53 4.05
CA ALA A 264 -12.54 -21.81 3.44
C ALA A 264 -12.45 -20.28 3.62
N SER A 265 -11.69 -19.79 4.60
CA SER A 265 -11.46 -18.37 4.82
C SER A 265 -10.88 -17.69 3.58
N HIS A 266 -9.93 -18.35 2.90
CA HIS A 266 -9.32 -17.85 1.67
C HIS A 266 -10.32 -17.75 0.52
N VAL A 267 -11.27 -18.68 0.42
CA VAL A 267 -12.31 -18.65 -0.62
C VAL A 267 -13.27 -17.48 -0.38
N ILE A 268 -13.68 -17.28 0.88
CA ILE A 268 -14.54 -16.15 1.26
C ILE A 268 -13.83 -14.83 1.02
N GLU A 269 -12.56 -14.71 1.44
CA GLU A 269 -11.78 -13.49 1.23
C GLU A 269 -11.64 -13.18 -0.27
N ALA A 270 -11.28 -14.16 -1.09
CA ALA A 270 -11.16 -13.96 -2.52
C ALA A 270 -12.47 -13.50 -3.15
N PHE A 271 -13.59 -14.14 -2.75
CA PHE A 271 -14.91 -13.72 -3.18
C PHE A 271 -15.22 -12.27 -2.77
N PHE A 272 -15.00 -11.94 -1.50
CA PHE A 272 -15.29 -10.62 -0.93
C PHE A 272 -14.40 -9.51 -1.51
N ALA A 273 -13.11 -9.77 -1.71
CA ALA A 273 -12.16 -8.77 -2.15
C ALA A 273 -12.15 -8.57 -3.68
N GLN A 274 -12.33 -9.63 -4.47
CA GLN A 274 -12.07 -9.58 -5.92
C GLN A 274 -13.31 -9.78 -6.80
N PHE A 275 -14.31 -10.53 -6.33
CA PHE A 275 -15.39 -11.02 -7.20
C PHE A 275 -16.79 -10.51 -6.86
N SER A 276 -16.94 -9.84 -5.72
CA SER A 276 -18.25 -9.41 -5.21
C SER A 276 -18.57 -7.96 -5.58
N THR A 277 -19.85 -7.73 -5.90
CA THR A 277 -20.45 -6.40 -6.05
C THR A 277 -20.67 -5.74 -4.67
N ALA A 278 -20.94 -4.44 -4.64
CA ALA A 278 -21.27 -3.74 -3.40
C ALA A 278 -22.43 -4.41 -2.62
N ALA A 279 -23.49 -4.83 -3.33
CA ALA A 279 -24.63 -5.53 -2.74
C ALA A 279 -24.24 -6.91 -2.17
N GLN A 280 -23.40 -7.67 -2.87
CA GLN A 280 -22.91 -8.96 -2.37
C GLN A 280 -21.95 -8.81 -1.17
N ARG A 281 -21.07 -7.80 -1.18
CA ARG A 281 -20.22 -7.47 -0.02
C ARG A 281 -21.06 -7.13 1.20
N PHE A 282 -22.08 -6.29 1.01
CA PHE A 282 -23.01 -5.94 2.07
C PHE A 282 -23.74 -7.18 2.61
N ALA A 283 -24.25 -8.04 1.72
CA ALA A 283 -24.93 -9.27 2.11
C ALA A 283 -24.01 -10.18 2.93
N LEU A 284 -22.75 -10.37 2.52
CA LEU A 284 -21.76 -11.20 3.23
C LEU A 284 -21.46 -10.67 4.63
N ILE A 285 -21.21 -9.37 4.74
CA ILE A 285 -20.95 -8.70 6.02
C ILE A 285 -22.18 -8.76 6.94
N SER A 286 -23.40 -8.68 6.37
CA SER A 286 -24.64 -8.76 7.14
C SER A 286 -24.79 -10.06 7.95
N GLU A 287 -24.13 -11.14 7.53
CA GLU A 287 -24.14 -12.40 8.30
C GLU A 287 -23.36 -12.30 9.62
N PHE A 288 -22.45 -11.34 9.77
CA PHE A 288 -21.70 -11.10 11.02
C PHE A 288 -22.54 -10.40 12.09
N TYR A 289 -23.61 -9.71 11.71
CA TYR A 289 -24.45 -8.94 12.64
C TYR A 289 -25.47 -9.82 13.37
N GLY A 290 -25.62 -11.08 12.93
CA GLY A 290 -26.41 -12.09 13.61
C GLY A 290 -27.88 -12.15 13.23
N PRO A 291 -28.62 -13.07 13.89
CA PRO A 291 -30.03 -13.33 13.59
C PRO A 291 -30.93 -12.14 13.87
N GLU A 292 -30.61 -11.35 14.90
CA GLU A 292 -31.40 -10.17 15.29
C GLU A 292 -31.42 -9.13 14.17
N PHE A 293 -30.26 -8.76 13.63
CA PHE A 293 -30.17 -7.89 12.46
C PHE A 293 -30.93 -8.45 11.25
N THR A 294 -30.81 -9.75 10.98
CA THR A 294 -31.48 -10.40 9.84
C THR A 294 -33.01 -10.35 9.96
N LEU A 295 -33.55 -10.43 11.18
CA LEU A 295 -34.98 -10.36 11.43
C LEU A 295 -35.56 -8.97 11.16
N PHE A 296 -34.83 -7.93 11.56
CA PHE A 296 -35.28 -6.53 11.49
C PHE A 296 -34.90 -5.84 10.18
N ASN A 297 -33.87 -6.34 9.49
CA ASN A 297 -33.48 -5.88 8.16
C ASN A 297 -34.09 -6.75 7.06
N LYS A 298 -35.41 -6.95 7.10
CA LYS A 298 -36.17 -7.58 6.02
C LYS A 298 -36.71 -6.48 5.09
N PRO A 299 -36.06 -6.21 3.94
CA PRO A 299 -36.59 -5.24 3.00
C PRO A 299 -37.96 -5.70 2.48
N ALA A 300 -38.91 -4.77 2.37
CA ALA A 300 -40.13 -5.01 1.60
C ALA A 300 -39.77 -5.29 0.13
N LYS A 301 -40.66 -5.93 -0.64
CA LYS A 301 -40.41 -6.22 -2.07
C LYS A 301 -40.02 -4.93 -2.80
N GLY A 302 -38.78 -4.88 -3.29
CA GLY A 302 -38.24 -3.75 -4.07
C GLY A 302 -37.38 -2.74 -3.27
N GLN A 303 -37.25 -2.88 -1.95
CA GLN A 303 -36.33 -2.07 -1.14
C GLN A 303 -34.94 -2.75 -1.00
N THR A 304 -33.90 -1.93 -0.90
CA THR A 304 -32.54 -2.40 -0.56
C THR A 304 -32.46 -2.74 0.92
N GLN A 305 -31.54 -3.63 1.29
CA GLN A 305 -31.25 -3.89 2.69
C GLN A 305 -30.73 -2.62 3.38
N GLN A 306 -31.17 -2.38 4.61
CA GLN A 306 -30.78 -1.24 5.42
C GLN A 306 -29.37 -1.42 5.98
N THR A 307 -28.60 -0.35 6.12
CA THR A 307 -27.28 -0.38 6.77
C THR A 307 -27.39 -0.56 8.29
N LEU A 308 -26.28 -0.88 8.98
CA LEU A 308 -26.28 -0.90 10.45
C LEU A 308 -26.70 0.44 11.04
N GLU A 309 -26.23 1.53 10.46
CA GLU A 309 -26.59 2.89 10.89
C GLU A 309 -28.11 3.11 10.83
N GLU A 310 -28.73 2.78 9.69
CA GLU A 310 -30.17 2.93 9.48
C GLU A 310 -30.98 2.06 10.43
N VAL A 311 -30.53 0.83 10.70
CA VAL A 311 -31.17 -0.07 11.67
C VAL A 311 -31.06 0.50 13.08
N PHE A 312 -29.89 1.02 13.48
CA PHE A 312 -29.72 1.63 14.81
C PHE A 312 -30.49 2.93 14.98
N GLN A 313 -30.67 3.71 13.91
CA GLN A 313 -31.52 4.90 13.95
C GLN A 313 -33.00 4.54 14.06
N ALA A 314 -33.44 3.48 13.37
CA ALA A 314 -34.84 3.04 13.40
C ALA A 314 -35.21 2.28 14.68
N GLN A 315 -34.27 1.49 15.24
CA GLN A 315 -34.48 0.62 16.40
C GLN A 315 -33.26 0.65 17.35
N PRO A 316 -33.08 1.73 18.12
CA PRO A 316 -31.95 1.88 19.03
C PRO A 316 -31.82 0.77 20.08
N GLU A 317 -32.95 0.20 20.53
CA GLU A 317 -33.01 -0.88 21.52
C GLU A 317 -32.37 -2.19 21.05
N LYS A 318 -32.14 -2.34 19.75
CA LYS A 318 -31.52 -3.52 19.13
C LYS A 318 -30.01 -3.42 19.01
N LYS A 319 -29.45 -2.23 19.23
CA LYS A 319 -28.04 -1.94 19.05
C LYS A 319 -27.16 -2.85 19.90
N ASP A 320 -27.45 -2.98 21.19
CA ASP A 320 -26.61 -3.73 22.12
C ASP A 320 -26.59 -5.24 21.82
N GLY A 321 -27.74 -5.81 21.43
CA GLY A 321 -27.85 -7.22 21.04
C GLY A 321 -27.04 -7.54 19.78
N ILE A 322 -27.17 -6.70 18.75
CA ILE A 322 -26.42 -6.83 17.49
C ILE A 322 -24.92 -6.68 17.72
N LEU A 323 -24.50 -5.65 18.48
CA LEU A 323 -23.09 -5.41 18.74
C LEU A 323 -22.47 -6.50 19.61
N LYS A 324 -23.22 -7.05 20.58
CA LYS A 324 -22.78 -8.21 21.37
C LYS A 324 -22.51 -9.41 20.46
N HIS A 325 -23.43 -9.74 19.57
CA HIS A 325 -23.24 -10.85 18.63
C HIS A 325 -22.06 -10.62 17.67
N LEU A 326 -21.94 -9.39 17.15
CA LEU A 326 -20.83 -9.01 16.29
C LEU A 326 -19.48 -9.15 17.03
N SER A 327 -19.41 -8.72 18.28
CA SER A 327 -18.22 -8.88 19.14
C SER A 327 -17.84 -10.34 19.35
N GLU A 328 -18.80 -11.20 19.71
CA GLU A 328 -18.59 -12.63 19.91
C GLU A 328 -18.10 -13.32 18.62
N THR A 329 -18.71 -12.94 17.49
CA THR A 329 -18.33 -13.44 16.17
C THR A 329 -16.91 -13.01 15.80
N LEU A 330 -16.60 -11.72 15.97
CA LEU A 330 -15.29 -11.15 15.66
C LEU A 330 -14.20 -11.76 16.53
N THR A 331 -14.42 -11.91 17.83
CA THR A 331 -13.46 -12.53 18.76
C THR A 331 -13.02 -13.90 18.27
N GLY A 332 -13.96 -14.68 17.71
CA GLY A 332 -13.65 -15.98 17.12
C GLY A 332 -12.85 -15.95 15.81
N THR A 333 -12.70 -14.79 15.17
CA THR A 333 -11.94 -14.57 13.93
C THR A 333 -10.57 -13.93 14.15
N LEU A 334 -10.22 -13.57 15.39
CA LEU A 334 -8.93 -12.96 15.74
C LEU A 334 -7.81 -13.99 15.97
N ASP A 335 -8.10 -15.27 15.74
CA ASP A 335 -7.11 -16.34 15.76
C ASP A 335 -6.09 -16.19 14.61
N LYS A 336 -4.90 -16.78 14.79
CA LYS A 336 -3.77 -16.66 13.86
C LYS A 336 -4.17 -17.08 12.44
N GLY A 337 -4.10 -16.14 11.49
CA GLY A 337 -4.23 -16.39 10.05
C GLY A 337 -5.54 -15.93 9.39
N THR A 338 -6.55 -15.53 10.17
CA THR A 338 -7.83 -15.01 9.62
C THR A 338 -7.97 -13.50 9.76
N LEU A 339 -7.17 -12.88 10.63
CA LEU A 339 -7.20 -11.45 10.89
C LEU A 339 -6.89 -10.61 9.66
N GLY A 340 -5.99 -11.07 8.78
CA GLY A 340 -5.59 -10.34 7.57
C GLY A 340 -6.62 -10.32 6.42
N HIS A 341 -7.82 -10.88 6.61
CA HIS A 341 -8.88 -10.88 5.59
C HIS A 341 -9.66 -9.57 5.60
N SER A 342 -9.84 -8.95 4.44
CA SER A 342 -10.53 -7.66 4.30
C SER A 342 -12.00 -7.71 4.75
N ILE A 343 -12.65 -8.87 4.70
CA ILE A 343 -14.00 -9.06 5.27
C ILE A 343 -14.01 -8.88 6.80
N VAL A 344 -12.96 -9.36 7.48
CA VAL A 344 -12.80 -9.21 8.93
C VAL A 344 -12.52 -7.75 9.26
N HIS A 345 -11.66 -7.07 8.49
CA HIS A 345 -11.39 -5.64 8.68
C HIS A 345 -12.65 -4.79 8.55
N ARG A 346 -13.50 -5.09 7.56
CA ARG A 346 -14.77 -4.39 7.37
C ARG A 346 -15.72 -4.61 8.55
N ALA A 347 -15.82 -5.83 9.07
CA ALA A 347 -16.65 -6.14 10.24
C ALA A 347 -16.09 -5.53 11.54
N LEU A 348 -14.77 -5.51 11.72
CA LEU A 348 -14.10 -4.81 12.82
C LEU A 348 -14.38 -3.31 12.78
N LEU A 349 -14.33 -2.69 11.61
CA LEU A 349 -14.61 -1.27 11.46
C LEU A 349 -16.05 -0.93 11.85
N GLU A 350 -17.03 -1.73 11.40
CA GLU A 350 -18.43 -1.60 11.80
C GLU A 350 -18.57 -1.70 13.33
N TYR A 351 -17.95 -2.70 13.95
CA TYR A 351 -17.99 -2.85 15.40
C TYR A 351 -17.39 -1.64 16.13
N LEU A 352 -16.17 -1.23 15.78
CA LEU A 352 -15.48 -0.12 16.45
C LEU A 352 -16.15 1.24 16.23
N THR A 353 -16.95 1.39 15.17
CA THR A 353 -17.68 2.64 14.88
C THR A 353 -18.88 2.81 15.81
N TYR A 354 -19.55 1.71 16.19
CA TYR A 354 -20.82 1.78 16.92
C TYR A 354 -20.77 1.27 18.35
N ALA A 355 -19.75 0.50 18.72
CA ALA A 355 -19.53 0.02 20.08
C ALA A 355 -19.33 1.18 21.07
N ASP A 356 -19.68 0.93 22.32
CA ASP A 356 -19.36 1.82 23.43
C ASP A 356 -17.86 1.79 23.75
N GLU A 357 -17.39 2.75 24.55
CA GLU A 357 -15.97 2.87 24.89
C GLU A 357 -15.41 1.58 25.53
N LYS A 358 -16.23 0.86 26.32
CA LYS A 358 -15.85 -0.42 26.92
C LYS A 358 -15.69 -1.52 25.88
N GLY A 359 -16.64 -1.67 24.95
CA GLY A 359 -16.56 -2.65 23.86
C GLY A 359 -15.37 -2.40 22.94
N VAL A 360 -15.12 -1.13 22.61
CA VAL A 360 -13.94 -0.71 21.85
C VAL A 360 -12.65 -1.09 22.59
N GLN A 361 -12.54 -0.78 23.87
CA GLN A 361 -11.33 -1.08 24.65
C GLN A 361 -11.06 -2.59 24.76
N ASN A 362 -12.11 -3.40 24.89
CA ASN A 362 -11.98 -4.87 24.87
C ASN A 362 -11.42 -5.35 23.52
N MET A 363 -11.93 -4.82 22.40
CA MET A 363 -11.44 -5.18 21.07
C MET A 363 -10.01 -4.70 20.83
N VAL A 364 -9.66 -3.52 21.34
CA VAL A 364 -8.28 -3.00 21.32
C VAL A 364 -7.32 -3.93 22.05
N ASP A 365 -7.73 -4.48 23.20
CA ASP A 365 -6.91 -5.42 23.98
C ASP A 365 -6.55 -6.68 23.18
N LEU A 366 -7.47 -7.17 22.35
CA LEU A 366 -7.27 -8.33 21.48
C LEU A 366 -6.39 -8.03 20.26
N LEU A 367 -6.42 -6.80 19.75
CA LEU A 367 -5.76 -6.42 18.49
C LEU A 367 -4.35 -5.82 18.67
N LYS A 368 -4.02 -5.30 19.86
CA LYS A 368 -2.82 -4.46 20.09
C LYS A 368 -1.47 -5.08 19.71
N GLU A 369 -1.35 -6.40 19.63
CA GLU A 369 -0.11 -7.10 19.27
C GLU A 369 -0.07 -7.59 17.81
N GLN A 370 -1.16 -7.43 17.07
CA GLN A 370 -1.34 -7.97 15.72
C GLN A 370 -1.74 -6.88 14.71
N LEU A 371 -1.51 -5.61 15.04
CA LEU A 371 -1.92 -4.47 14.23
C LEU A 371 -1.33 -4.54 12.81
N GLN A 372 -0.07 -5.00 12.69
CA GLN A 372 0.61 -5.21 11.41
C GLN A 372 -0.15 -6.11 10.44
N GLU A 373 -1.05 -6.97 10.92
CA GLU A 373 -1.82 -7.87 10.09
C GLU A 373 -3.01 -7.20 9.40
N ILE A 374 -3.43 -5.99 9.80
CA ILE A 374 -4.65 -5.34 9.26
C ILE A 374 -4.40 -4.02 8.50
N ILE A 375 -3.29 -3.34 8.77
CA ILE A 375 -3.00 -1.98 8.29
C ILE A 375 -2.92 -1.78 6.77
N HIS A 376 -2.81 -2.85 6.00
CA HIS A 376 -2.54 -2.82 4.55
C HIS A 376 -3.82 -2.67 3.70
N THR A 377 -5.00 -2.65 4.32
CA THR A 377 -6.28 -2.38 3.63
C THR A 377 -6.86 -1.05 4.09
N LYS A 378 -7.76 -0.47 3.29
CA LYS A 378 -8.47 0.75 3.64
C LYS A 378 -9.19 0.63 4.99
N GLU A 379 -10.04 -0.38 5.14
CA GLU A 379 -10.82 -0.58 6.36
C GLU A 379 -9.94 -0.99 7.54
N GLY A 380 -8.94 -1.85 7.31
CA GLY A 380 -8.04 -2.32 8.37
C GLY A 380 -7.10 -1.22 8.89
N ALA A 381 -6.65 -0.30 8.04
CA ALA A 381 -5.95 0.90 8.47
C ALA A 381 -6.85 1.79 9.35
N GLN A 382 -8.12 1.96 9.00
CA GLN A 382 -9.08 2.71 9.83
C GLN A 382 -9.33 2.04 11.18
N VAL A 383 -9.47 0.71 11.20
CA VAL A 383 -9.51 -0.08 12.45
C VAL A 383 -8.26 0.19 13.27
N ALA A 384 -7.07 0.13 12.67
CA ALA A 384 -5.83 0.39 13.37
C ALA A 384 -5.72 1.82 13.92
N MET A 385 -6.20 2.81 13.16
CA MET A 385 -6.27 4.21 13.60
C MET A 385 -7.21 4.37 14.80
N LEU A 386 -8.37 3.72 14.80
CA LEU A 386 -9.29 3.70 15.94
C LEU A 386 -8.64 3.00 17.14
N CYS A 387 -8.00 1.85 16.93
CA CYS A 387 -7.28 1.15 17.99
C CYS A 387 -6.21 2.02 18.64
N LEU A 388 -5.38 2.73 17.85
CA LEU A 388 -4.38 3.67 18.38
C LEU A 388 -5.02 4.83 19.15
N SER A 389 -6.16 5.33 18.67
CA SER A 389 -6.88 6.45 19.28
C SER A 389 -7.41 6.08 20.66
N TYR A 390 -8.07 4.92 20.80
CA TYR A 390 -8.63 4.45 22.06
C TYR A 390 -7.62 3.78 23.00
N ALA A 391 -6.48 3.32 22.48
CA ALA A 391 -5.49 2.61 23.28
C ALA A 391 -4.90 3.43 24.43
N THR A 392 -4.63 2.75 25.54
CA THR A 392 -3.86 3.32 26.66
C THR A 392 -2.39 3.55 26.25
N ALA A 393 -1.65 4.33 27.02
CA ALA A 393 -0.22 4.54 26.77
C ALA A 393 0.58 3.21 26.76
N LYS A 394 0.20 2.26 27.62
CA LYS A 394 0.80 0.92 27.66
C LYS A 394 0.53 0.15 26.37
N ASP A 395 -0.71 0.17 25.89
CA ASP A 395 -1.11 -0.57 24.68
C ASP A 395 -0.53 0.07 23.42
N ARG A 396 -0.45 1.41 23.33
CA ARG A 396 0.22 2.12 22.23
C ARG A 396 1.69 1.68 22.09
N LYS A 397 2.40 1.45 23.21
CA LYS A 397 3.77 0.92 23.19
C LYS A 397 3.85 -0.50 22.62
N LEU A 398 2.87 -1.37 22.93
CA LEU A 398 2.79 -2.71 22.35
C LEU A 398 2.50 -2.66 20.85
N MET A 399 1.57 -1.79 20.43
CA MET A 399 1.26 -1.56 19.02
C MET A 399 2.49 -1.08 18.25
N ILE A 400 3.23 -0.09 18.78
CA ILE A 400 4.50 0.38 18.18
C ILE A 400 5.49 -0.78 18.02
N LYS A 401 5.66 -1.62 19.04
CA LYS A 401 6.54 -2.79 18.99
C LYS A 401 6.12 -3.77 17.89
N SER A 402 4.82 -3.97 17.69
CA SER A 402 4.27 -4.90 16.69
C SER A 402 4.52 -4.43 15.24
N ILE A 403 4.44 -3.13 14.99
CA ILE A 403 4.63 -2.55 13.64
C ILE A 403 6.09 -2.21 13.34
N LYS A 404 6.95 -2.04 14.36
CA LYS A 404 8.36 -1.63 14.22
C LYS A 404 9.13 -2.39 13.11
N PRO A 405 9.06 -3.74 13.03
CA PRO A 405 9.81 -4.50 12.02
C PRO A 405 9.40 -4.22 10.57
N PHE A 406 8.24 -3.57 10.37
CA PHE A 406 7.64 -3.37 9.05
C PHE A 406 7.56 -1.89 8.66
N LEU A 407 8.12 -0.96 9.46
CA LEU A 407 7.92 0.48 9.31
C LEU A 407 8.17 1.02 7.90
N THR A 408 9.27 0.64 7.24
CA THR A 408 9.56 1.09 5.87
C THR A 408 8.47 0.69 4.89
N LYS A 409 7.94 -0.55 5.01
CA LYS A 409 6.83 -1.02 4.17
C LYS A 409 5.55 -0.24 4.48
N ILE A 410 5.28 0.03 5.75
CA ILE A 410 4.10 0.76 6.21
C ILE A 410 4.13 2.21 5.70
N CYS A 411 5.31 2.86 5.70
CA CYS A 411 5.46 4.22 5.16
C CYS A 411 5.08 4.29 3.68
N ASN A 412 5.47 3.28 2.90
CA ASN A 412 5.24 3.23 1.45
C ASN A 412 3.88 2.61 1.07
N ASP A 413 3.07 2.19 2.05
CA ASP A 413 1.77 1.59 1.81
C ASP A 413 0.67 2.64 1.65
N GLU A 414 -0.27 2.39 0.72
CA GLU A 414 -1.37 3.30 0.41
C GLU A 414 -2.26 3.59 1.62
N TYR A 415 -2.42 2.65 2.55
CA TYR A 415 -3.27 2.80 3.73
C TYR A 415 -2.46 2.80 5.02
N GLY A 416 -1.37 2.03 5.08
CA GLY A 416 -0.49 1.92 6.23
C GLY A 416 0.11 3.25 6.67
N HIS A 417 0.46 4.15 5.74
CA HIS A 417 1.02 5.46 6.09
C HIS A 417 0.05 6.30 6.95
N LEU A 418 -1.27 6.14 6.74
CA LEU A 418 -2.30 6.85 7.52
C LEU A 418 -2.31 6.42 8.99
N VAL A 419 -1.95 5.17 9.27
CA VAL A 419 -1.82 4.65 10.63
C VAL A 419 -0.66 5.33 11.36
N LEU A 420 0.45 5.62 10.65
CA LEU A 420 1.57 6.39 11.20
C LEU A 420 1.17 7.85 11.46
N LEU A 421 0.39 8.47 10.57
CA LEU A 421 -0.11 9.83 10.81
C LEU A 421 -0.97 9.89 12.08
N ARG A 422 -1.86 8.90 12.26
CA ARG A 422 -2.65 8.78 13.50
C ARG A 422 -1.77 8.53 14.72
N LEU A 423 -0.75 7.70 14.60
CA LEU A 423 0.20 7.43 15.68
C LEU A 423 0.86 8.74 16.15
N PHE A 424 1.29 9.59 15.22
CA PHE A 424 1.83 10.92 15.54
C PHE A 424 0.80 11.83 16.21
N ASP A 425 -0.49 11.71 15.87
CA ASP A 425 -1.55 12.48 16.48
C ASP A 425 -1.88 12.07 17.92
N VAL A 426 -1.67 10.81 18.33
CA VAL A 426 -2.26 10.29 19.58
C VAL A 426 -1.24 9.80 20.61
N VAL A 427 0.00 9.51 20.25
CA VAL A 427 1.00 9.00 21.20
C VAL A 427 1.66 10.16 21.96
N ASP A 428 1.48 10.22 23.28
CA ASP A 428 2.06 11.27 24.13
C ASP A 428 3.56 11.06 24.42
N ASP A 429 4.00 9.80 24.46
CA ASP A 429 5.40 9.42 24.65
C ASP A 429 6.18 9.62 23.33
N THR A 430 6.49 10.87 23.04
CA THR A 430 7.20 11.33 21.85
C THR A 430 8.65 10.87 21.83
N VAL A 431 9.27 10.60 22.97
CA VAL A 431 10.62 10.02 23.07
C VAL A 431 10.62 8.58 22.55
N LEU A 432 9.61 7.78 22.93
CA LEU A 432 9.43 6.44 22.38
C LEU A 432 9.20 6.50 20.87
N VAL A 433 8.34 7.39 20.37
CA VAL A 433 8.09 7.54 18.93
C VAL A 433 9.37 7.97 18.21
N GLY A 434 10.11 8.94 18.75
CA GLY A 434 11.39 9.41 18.23
C GLY A 434 12.39 8.26 18.07
N LYS A 435 12.60 7.46 19.13
CA LYS A 435 13.57 6.37 19.12
C LYS A 435 13.12 5.15 18.30
N ALA A 436 11.87 4.71 18.45
CA ALA A 436 11.40 3.44 17.91
C ALA A 436 10.80 3.54 16.51
N VAL A 437 10.26 4.70 16.14
CA VAL A 437 9.59 4.93 14.85
C VAL A 437 10.44 5.85 13.99
N LEU A 438 10.69 7.09 14.43
CA LEU A 438 11.40 8.08 13.63
C LEU A 438 12.87 7.68 13.41
N GLY A 439 13.53 7.09 14.40
CA GLY A 439 14.90 6.57 14.27
C GLY A 439 15.05 5.45 13.25
N GLU A 440 14.01 4.64 13.00
CA GLU A 440 14.03 3.64 11.92
C GLU A 440 13.71 4.29 10.56
N ILE A 441 12.73 5.21 10.51
CA ILE A 441 12.39 6.00 9.32
C ILE A 441 13.62 6.76 8.80
N SER A 442 14.41 7.36 9.70
CA SER A 442 15.64 8.09 9.39
C SER A 442 16.62 7.31 8.51
N LYS A 443 16.69 5.98 8.66
CA LYS A 443 17.62 5.11 7.93
C LYS A 443 17.27 4.96 6.45
N THR A 444 16.04 5.29 6.06
CA THR A 444 15.50 5.07 4.71
C THR A 444 14.93 6.34 4.08
N LEU A 445 15.27 7.53 4.62
CA LEU A 445 14.67 8.80 4.21
C LEU A 445 14.76 9.08 2.71
N GLU A 446 15.90 8.80 2.08
CA GLU A 446 16.12 9.10 0.66
C GLU A 446 15.08 8.38 -0.24
N ASP A 447 14.78 7.12 0.08
CA ASP A 447 13.78 6.35 -0.66
C ASP A 447 12.35 6.83 -0.33
N LEU A 448 12.09 7.12 0.94
CA LEU A 448 10.77 7.55 1.41
C LEU A 448 10.34 8.88 0.78
N VAL A 449 11.24 9.87 0.66
CA VAL A 449 10.87 11.18 0.09
C VAL A 449 10.58 11.13 -1.41
N LYS A 450 11.09 10.11 -2.11
CA LYS A 450 10.81 9.83 -3.52
C LYS A 450 9.55 8.96 -3.70
N ASP A 451 9.07 8.30 -2.65
CA ASP A 451 7.87 7.47 -2.71
C ASP A 451 6.56 8.29 -2.72
N LYS A 452 5.49 7.68 -3.27
CA LYS A 452 4.15 8.30 -3.32
C LYS A 452 3.55 8.54 -1.94
N PHE A 453 3.69 7.57 -1.04
CA PHE A 453 3.08 7.54 0.29
C PHE A 453 4.12 7.82 1.38
N GLY A 454 5.35 7.32 1.22
CA GLY A 454 6.46 7.55 2.16
C GLY A 454 6.69 9.03 2.44
N ARG A 455 6.70 9.86 1.40
CA ARG A 455 6.89 11.31 1.55
C ARG A 455 5.79 11.97 2.37
N ARG A 456 4.57 11.41 2.38
CA ARG A 456 3.44 11.97 3.13
C ARG A 456 3.65 11.80 4.63
N VAL A 457 4.35 10.76 5.06
CA VAL A 457 4.76 10.58 6.47
C VAL A 457 5.67 11.73 6.90
N ILE A 458 6.65 12.09 6.04
CA ILE A 458 7.59 13.19 6.31
C ILE A 458 6.90 14.55 6.23
N LEU A 459 6.08 14.79 5.21
CA LEU A 459 5.31 16.02 5.06
C LEU A 459 4.34 16.23 6.23
N TYR A 460 3.75 15.16 6.78
CA TYR A 460 2.89 15.30 7.96
C TYR A 460 3.65 15.83 9.18
N LEU A 461 4.89 15.38 9.39
CA LEU A 461 5.72 15.85 10.49
C LEU A 461 6.13 17.32 10.31
N LEU A 462 6.30 17.78 9.06
CA LEU A 462 6.71 19.15 8.72
C LEU A 462 5.55 20.14 8.73
N VAL A 463 4.43 19.80 8.09
CA VAL A 463 3.31 20.73 7.82
C VAL A 463 1.94 20.22 8.30
N GLY A 464 1.91 19.14 9.08
CA GLY A 464 0.69 18.60 9.66
C GLY A 464 -0.35 18.23 8.59
N ARG A 465 -1.59 18.69 8.78
CA ARG A 465 -2.76 18.37 7.94
C ARG A 465 -2.93 19.30 6.73
N ASN A 466 -1.85 19.86 6.19
CA ASN A 466 -1.90 20.83 5.10
C ASN A 466 -2.58 20.27 3.83
N THR A 467 -3.65 20.92 3.37
CA THR A 467 -4.46 20.47 2.23
C THR A 467 -3.75 20.54 0.87
N LYS A 468 -2.57 21.17 0.80
CA LYS A 468 -1.66 21.13 -0.36
C LYS A 468 -1.12 19.72 -0.61
N TYR A 469 -0.95 18.93 0.45
CA TYR A 469 -0.33 17.59 0.39
C TYR A 469 -1.30 16.46 0.72
N PHE A 470 -2.36 16.76 1.47
CA PHE A 470 -3.37 15.80 1.91
C PHE A 470 -4.74 16.11 1.29
N PHE A 471 -5.37 15.09 0.72
CA PHE A 471 -6.74 15.22 0.22
C PHE A 471 -7.72 15.52 1.36
N GLN A 472 -8.81 16.21 1.03
CA GLN A 472 -9.79 16.65 2.03
C GLN A 472 -10.40 15.47 2.80
N GLU A 473 -10.59 14.32 2.15
CA GLU A 473 -11.08 13.09 2.76
C GLU A 473 -10.09 12.52 3.78
N THR A 474 -8.79 12.59 3.49
CA THR A 474 -7.73 12.18 4.42
C THR A 474 -7.71 13.10 5.64
N VAL A 475 -7.83 14.41 5.43
CA VAL A 475 -7.89 15.38 6.54
C VAL A 475 -9.12 15.13 7.40
N LYS A 476 -10.30 14.92 6.80
CA LYS A 476 -11.54 14.57 7.53
C LYS A 476 -11.38 13.30 8.37
N LEU A 477 -10.74 12.27 7.81
CA LEU A 477 -10.46 11.02 8.53
C LEU A 477 -9.50 11.22 9.71
N LEU A 478 -8.52 12.12 9.60
CA LEU A 478 -7.64 12.45 10.72
C LEU A 478 -8.36 13.28 11.78
N VAL A 479 -9.15 14.27 11.36
CA VAL A 479 -9.97 15.11 12.25
C VAL A 479 -10.98 14.30 13.05
N SER A 480 -11.58 13.24 12.47
CA SER A 480 -12.59 12.43 13.17
C SER A 480 -12.05 11.71 14.42
N GLY A 481 -10.73 11.61 14.60
CA GLY A 481 -10.13 11.04 15.81
C GLY A 481 -9.74 12.08 16.85
N ASP A 482 -9.93 13.37 16.59
CA ASP A 482 -9.54 14.44 17.52
C ASP A 482 -10.41 14.45 18.78
N GLU A 483 -11.69 14.13 18.65
CA GLU A 483 -12.61 13.97 19.79
C GLU A 483 -12.18 12.83 20.71
N ILE A 484 -11.71 11.71 20.14
CA ILE A 484 -11.17 10.57 20.89
C ILE A 484 -9.84 10.96 21.53
N ARG A 485 -8.96 11.65 20.78
CA ARG A 485 -7.68 12.14 21.29
C ARG A 485 -7.87 13.06 22.49
N ALA A 486 -8.84 13.99 22.45
CA ALA A 486 -9.11 14.91 23.54
C ALA A 486 -9.46 14.20 24.87
N LYS A 487 -9.97 12.97 24.80
CA LYS A 487 -10.26 12.13 25.97
C LYS A 487 -9.09 11.23 26.40
N THR A 488 -8.23 10.83 25.46
CA THR A 488 -7.23 9.75 25.64
C THR A 488 -5.78 10.24 25.68
N SER A 489 -5.52 11.49 25.32
CA SER A 489 -4.21 12.13 25.30
C SER A 489 -4.19 13.28 26.31
N LYS A 490 -3.10 13.38 27.06
CA LYS A 490 -2.87 14.47 28.03
C LYS A 490 -1.99 15.58 27.47
N LYS A 491 -1.31 15.33 26.35
CA LYS A 491 -0.38 16.26 25.71
C LYS A 491 -1.10 17.09 24.64
N GLU A 492 -0.91 18.41 24.68
CA GLU A 492 -1.45 19.30 23.65
C GLU A 492 -0.94 18.94 22.25
N PRO A 493 -1.80 18.97 21.21
CA PRO A 493 -1.43 18.57 19.85
C PRO A 493 -0.19 19.30 19.31
N GLU A 494 -0.10 20.61 19.53
CA GLU A 494 1.01 21.43 19.04
C GLU A 494 2.34 21.07 19.70
N ILE A 495 2.34 20.81 21.01
CA ILE A 495 3.54 20.42 21.75
C ILE A 495 4.06 19.08 21.24
N ARG A 496 3.15 18.11 21.08
CA ARG A 496 3.49 16.79 20.52
C ARG A 496 4.06 16.92 19.10
N SER A 497 3.43 17.71 18.23
CA SER A 497 3.91 17.92 16.87
C SER A 497 5.32 18.51 16.86
N LYS A 498 5.59 19.53 17.69
CA LYS A 498 6.91 20.16 17.80
C LYS A 498 7.99 19.20 18.30
N GLU A 499 7.69 18.39 19.32
CA GLU A 499 8.64 17.40 19.83
C GLU A 499 8.96 16.31 18.80
N LEU A 500 7.97 15.81 18.07
CA LEU A 500 8.18 14.82 17.01
C LEU A 500 8.99 15.40 15.85
N LEU A 501 8.68 16.63 15.43
CA LEU A 501 9.44 17.34 14.40
C LEU A 501 10.89 17.57 14.83
N ALA A 502 11.13 17.99 16.07
CA ALA A 502 12.48 18.17 16.61
C ALA A 502 13.29 16.87 16.59
N SER A 503 12.65 15.73 16.82
CA SER A 503 13.33 14.42 16.81
C SER A 503 13.83 13.99 15.42
N ILE A 504 13.18 14.41 14.33
CA ILE A 504 13.53 13.98 12.96
C ILE A 504 14.27 15.07 12.15
N SER A 505 14.13 16.34 12.53
CA SER A 505 14.70 17.49 11.80
C SER A 505 16.20 17.37 11.54
N PRO A 506 17.06 16.95 12.49
CA PRO A 506 18.50 16.82 12.23
C PRO A 506 18.82 15.87 11.07
N ALA A 507 18.11 14.74 10.97
CA ALA A 507 18.30 13.77 9.89
C ALA A 507 17.81 14.32 8.54
N LEU A 508 16.70 15.05 8.54
CA LEU A 508 16.16 15.69 7.33
C LEU A 508 17.09 16.77 6.79
N ILE A 509 17.61 17.64 7.66
CA ILE A 509 18.53 18.72 7.28
C ILE A 509 19.84 18.12 6.74
N THR A 510 20.36 17.08 7.39
CA THR A 510 21.57 16.36 6.95
C THR A 510 21.37 15.74 5.57
N MET A 511 20.23 15.09 5.33
CA MET A 511 19.89 14.53 4.02
C MET A 511 19.88 15.60 2.93
N VAL A 512 19.30 16.80 3.19
CA VAL A 512 19.33 17.89 2.21
C VAL A 512 20.76 18.37 1.97
N LYS A 513 21.56 18.56 3.02
CA LYS A 513 22.98 18.96 2.92
C LYS A 513 23.79 18.00 2.02
N GLU A 514 23.58 16.69 2.17
CA GLU A 514 24.36 15.67 1.47
C GLU A 514 23.84 15.34 0.07
N LYS A 515 22.51 15.44 -0.14
CA LYS A 515 21.85 14.92 -1.35
C LYS A 515 21.06 15.98 -2.13
N ALA A 516 21.27 17.28 -1.86
CA ALA A 516 20.57 18.38 -2.53
C ALA A 516 20.51 18.22 -4.05
N GLY A 517 21.63 17.86 -4.69
CA GLY A 517 21.74 17.76 -6.15
C GLY A 517 20.76 16.78 -6.80
N ILE A 518 20.37 15.73 -6.08
CA ILE A 518 19.40 14.72 -6.55
C ILE A 518 18.00 15.12 -6.11
N LEU A 519 17.83 15.50 -4.85
CA LEU A 519 16.50 15.65 -4.25
C LEU A 519 15.72 16.86 -4.79
N ILE A 520 16.37 17.98 -5.09
CA ILE A 520 15.66 19.18 -5.56
C ILE A 520 15.15 19.04 -7.01
N ARG A 521 15.69 18.08 -7.77
CA ARG A 521 15.30 17.78 -9.15
C ARG A 521 14.25 16.69 -9.24
N ASP A 522 14.08 15.90 -8.18
CA ASP A 522 13.03 14.90 -8.15
C ASP A 522 11.66 15.54 -7.91
N LYS A 523 10.66 15.13 -8.69
CA LYS A 523 9.30 15.69 -8.65
C LYS A 523 8.67 15.64 -7.25
N LEU A 524 8.96 14.58 -6.49
CA LEU A 524 8.32 14.29 -5.22
C LEU A 524 9.19 14.77 -4.06
N ALA A 525 10.49 14.46 -4.11
CA ALA A 525 11.43 14.85 -3.07
C ALA A 525 11.62 16.37 -3.03
N SER A 526 11.58 17.08 -4.16
CA SER A 526 11.68 18.56 -4.19
C SER A 526 10.62 19.25 -3.34
N GLN A 527 9.40 18.69 -3.28
CA GLN A 527 8.34 19.19 -2.40
C GLN A 527 8.74 19.05 -0.93
N VAL A 528 9.33 17.90 -0.58
CA VAL A 528 9.79 17.62 0.79
C VAL A 528 11.00 18.51 1.13
N VAL A 529 11.98 18.67 0.23
CA VAL A 529 13.15 19.55 0.45
C VAL A 529 12.69 20.97 0.74
N LYS A 530 11.73 21.48 -0.04
CA LYS A 530 11.14 22.80 0.21
C LYS A 530 10.58 22.89 1.64
N GLU A 531 9.72 21.95 2.04
CA GLU A 531 9.14 21.97 3.38
C GLU A 531 10.15 21.72 4.50
N ILE A 532 11.22 20.94 4.26
CA ILE A 532 12.33 20.79 5.21
C ILE A 532 13.00 22.14 5.45
N MET A 533 13.31 22.86 4.38
CA MET A 533 13.98 24.16 4.50
C MET A 533 13.09 25.19 5.21
N LEU A 534 11.76 25.16 5.00
CA LEU A 534 10.84 26.09 5.65
C LEU A 534 10.56 25.74 7.12
N HIS A 535 10.37 24.45 7.44
CA HIS A 535 9.74 24.05 8.71
C HIS A 535 10.61 23.19 9.62
N ALA A 536 11.68 22.55 9.13
CA ALA A 536 12.53 21.74 10.00
C ALA A 536 13.23 22.59 11.07
N ILE A 537 13.33 22.05 12.28
CA ILE A 537 13.91 22.74 13.44
C ILE A 537 15.42 22.55 13.43
N GLY A 538 16.17 23.65 13.61
CA GLY A 538 17.62 23.64 13.71
C GLY A 538 18.34 24.28 12.51
N ASN A 539 19.66 24.37 12.62
CA ASN A 539 20.49 25.12 11.68
C ASN A 539 20.48 24.51 10.27
N LYS A 540 19.92 25.26 9.31
CA LYS A 540 19.79 24.88 7.89
C LYS A 540 20.85 25.51 6.98
N THR A 541 21.80 26.27 7.53
CA THR A 541 22.80 27.05 6.77
C THR A 541 23.61 26.17 5.81
N ASP A 542 24.11 25.02 6.27
CA ASP A 542 24.91 24.13 5.42
C ASP A 542 24.07 23.48 4.31
N ALA A 543 22.81 23.17 4.58
CA ALA A 543 21.88 22.65 3.58
C ALA A 543 21.56 23.72 2.52
N LEU A 544 21.33 24.97 2.96
CA LEU A 544 21.16 26.10 2.06
C LEU A 544 22.41 26.36 1.21
N LYS A 545 23.61 26.32 1.80
CA LYS A 545 24.88 26.42 1.06
C LYS A 545 25.05 25.29 0.05
N ALA A 546 24.63 24.07 0.36
CA ALA A 546 24.65 22.97 -0.59
C ALA A 546 23.75 23.24 -1.81
N ILE A 547 22.55 23.79 -1.58
CA ILE A 547 21.66 24.23 -2.67
C ILE A 547 22.29 25.40 -3.45
N GLY A 548 22.84 26.40 -2.76
CA GLY A 548 23.50 27.55 -3.38
C GLY A 548 24.67 27.16 -4.27
N ARG A 549 25.52 26.22 -3.85
CA ARG A 549 26.62 25.69 -4.68
C ARG A 549 26.13 25.13 -6.00
N LEU A 550 24.97 24.47 -6.03
CA LEU A 550 24.39 23.95 -7.26
C LEU A 550 23.92 25.08 -8.19
N VAL A 551 23.47 26.20 -7.64
CA VAL A 551 23.07 27.40 -8.40
C VAL A 551 24.28 28.12 -8.99
N GLY A 552 25.42 28.09 -8.30
CA GLY A 552 26.69 28.68 -8.72
C GLY A 552 27.56 27.78 -9.60
N GLU A 553 27.07 26.61 -10.04
CA GLU A 553 27.77 25.80 -11.02
C GLU A 553 27.83 26.53 -12.38
N ASP A 554 28.71 26.05 -13.27
CA ASP A 554 28.81 26.58 -14.63
C ASP A 554 27.43 26.53 -15.33
N PRO A 555 26.86 27.66 -15.77
CA PRO A 555 25.58 27.69 -16.47
C PRO A 555 25.55 26.94 -17.80
N GLU A 556 26.71 26.59 -18.37
CA GLU A 556 26.81 25.74 -19.58
C GLU A 556 26.87 24.24 -19.24
N LYS A 557 26.93 23.88 -17.95
CA LYS A 557 26.88 22.48 -17.52
C LYS A 557 25.54 21.86 -17.93
N ASP A 558 25.61 20.71 -18.60
CA ASP A 558 24.43 19.94 -18.96
C ASP A 558 23.54 19.68 -17.74
N ASN A 559 22.23 19.89 -17.93
CA ASN A 559 21.22 19.76 -16.89
C ASN A 559 21.50 20.67 -15.68
N HIS A 560 21.75 21.96 -15.85
CA HIS A 560 21.94 22.87 -14.72
C HIS A 560 20.67 22.96 -13.82
N VAL A 561 20.79 23.21 -12.51
CA VAL A 561 19.61 23.27 -11.60
C VAL A 561 18.63 24.38 -11.96
N MET A 562 19.14 25.47 -12.53
CA MET A 562 18.32 26.61 -13.00
C MET A 562 17.55 26.31 -14.29
N GLU A 563 17.78 25.16 -14.93
CA GLU A 563 16.97 24.67 -16.05
C GLU A 563 15.89 23.68 -15.59
N ASP A 564 16.09 23.06 -14.43
CA ASP A 564 15.14 22.08 -13.88
C ASP A 564 13.92 22.77 -13.25
N SER A 565 12.73 22.38 -13.71
CA SER A 565 11.47 23.01 -13.29
C SER A 565 11.13 22.80 -11.81
N PHE A 566 11.59 21.72 -11.19
CA PHE A 566 11.36 21.43 -9.77
C PHE A 566 12.36 22.19 -8.91
N ALA A 567 13.64 22.16 -9.27
CA ALA A 567 14.68 22.89 -8.56
C ALA A 567 14.41 24.40 -8.55
N ASN A 568 14.01 24.98 -9.68
CA ASN A 568 13.61 26.39 -9.78
C ASN A 568 12.50 26.77 -8.78
N ARG A 569 11.48 25.91 -8.64
CA ARG A 569 10.38 26.15 -7.70
C ARG A 569 10.83 26.11 -6.25
N VAL A 570 11.74 25.18 -5.92
CA VAL A 570 12.35 25.11 -4.59
C VAL A 570 13.14 26.39 -4.33
N ILE A 571 14.11 26.73 -5.19
CA ILE A 571 14.98 27.90 -5.02
C ILE A 571 14.15 29.19 -4.91
N LYS A 572 13.16 29.37 -5.78
CA LYS A 572 12.23 30.51 -5.70
C LYS A 572 11.51 30.57 -4.35
N ALA A 573 11.00 29.45 -3.86
CA ALA A 573 10.32 29.41 -2.57
C ALA A 573 11.28 29.73 -1.41
N LEU A 574 12.54 29.28 -1.48
CA LEU A 574 13.55 29.61 -0.47
C LEU A 574 13.86 31.10 -0.44
N VAL A 575 14.01 31.75 -1.60
CA VAL A 575 14.25 33.20 -1.69
C VAL A 575 13.14 33.99 -1.00
N HIS A 576 11.87 33.58 -1.16
CA HIS A 576 10.73 34.24 -0.53
C HIS A 576 10.45 33.83 0.92
N ALA A 577 11.18 32.83 1.45
CA ALA A 577 10.79 32.13 2.66
C ALA A 577 10.66 33.05 3.89
N ASP A 578 11.53 34.04 4.02
CA ASP A 578 11.58 34.88 5.22
C ASP A 578 10.48 35.97 5.24
N HIS A 579 10.04 36.41 4.05
CA HIS A 579 9.06 37.48 3.87
C HIS A 579 7.71 37.01 3.31
N ALA A 580 7.50 35.70 3.18
CA ALA A 580 6.24 35.15 2.70
C ALA A 580 5.06 35.59 3.59
N LYS A 581 3.94 35.95 2.94
CA LYS A 581 2.71 36.39 3.62
C LYS A 581 1.89 35.23 4.17
N ASP A 582 1.90 34.10 3.44
CA ASP A 582 1.24 32.88 3.86
C ASP A 582 2.11 32.18 4.90
N ALA A 583 1.52 31.83 6.05
CA ALA A 583 2.22 31.14 7.13
C ALA A 583 2.76 29.77 6.68
N ASP A 584 2.10 29.11 5.72
CA ASP A 584 2.54 27.82 5.18
C ASP A 584 3.78 27.94 4.28
N GLU A 585 4.04 29.14 3.73
CA GLU A 585 5.18 29.41 2.84
C GLU A 585 6.30 30.18 3.56
N LYS A 586 6.05 30.62 4.80
CA LYS A 586 7.02 31.33 5.61
C LYS A 586 7.91 30.36 6.38
N ALA A 587 9.22 30.59 6.37
CA ALA A 587 10.14 29.80 7.18
C ALA A 587 9.92 30.07 8.67
N VAL A 588 9.97 29.00 9.47
CA VAL A 588 9.85 29.04 10.94
C VAL A 588 11.06 29.73 11.56
N GLU A 589 12.25 29.49 10.99
CA GLU A 589 13.51 30.13 11.36
C GLU A 589 14.05 30.84 10.11
N PRO A 590 14.55 32.09 10.22
CA PRO A 590 15.09 32.83 9.08
C PRO A 590 16.15 32.02 8.32
N LEU A 591 16.03 31.98 7.00
CA LEU A 591 16.94 31.28 6.10
C LEU A 591 18.05 32.17 5.55
N GLU A 592 17.78 33.46 5.35
CA GLU A 592 18.67 34.39 4.65
C GLU A 592 19.07 33.88 3.26
N ALA A 593 18.12 33.21 2.59
CA ALA A 593 18.36 32.56 1.30
C ALA A 593 18.55 33.58 0.16
N GLY A 594 17.86 34.72 0.21
CA GLY A 594 17.96 35.77 -0.81
C GLY A 594 19.41 36.21 -1.04
N PRO A 595 20.10 36.78 -0.03
CA PRO A 595 21.49 37.22 -0.16
C PRO A 595 22.43 36.11 -0.61
N LEU A 596 22.32 34.90 -0.05
CA LEU A 596 23.18 33.77 -0.41
C LEU A 596 23.00 33.36 -1.87
N ILE A 597 21.76 33.23 -2.34
CA ILE A 597 21.47 32.85 -3.72
C ILE A 597 21.87 33.98 -4.69
N LEU A 598 21.69 35.24 -4.30
CA LEU A 598 22.13 36.39 -5.10
C LEU A 598 23.63 36.31 -5.40
N GLU A 599 24.47 36.06 -4.39
CA GLU A 599 25.92 35.90 -4.57
C GLU A 599 26.27 34.81 -5.60
N GLN A 600 25.53 33.69 -5.62
CA GLN A 600 25.78 32.60 -6.55
C GLN A 600 25.36 32.94 -7.99
N VAL A 601 24.31 33.73 -8.18
CA VAL A 601 23.82 34.09 -9.53
C VAL A 601 24.50 35.33 -10.11
N LYS A 602 25.13 36.19 -9.30
CA LYS A 602 25.78 37.45 -9.72
C LYS A 602 26.65 37.29 -10.98
N PRO A 603 27.57 36.30 -11.08
CA PRO A 603 28.44 36.15 -12.25
C PRO A 603 27.70 35.91 -13.58
N HIS A 604 26.48 35.36 -13.52
CA HIS A 604 25.70 34.94 -14.68
C HIS A 604 24.28 35.52 -14.68
N LEU A 605 24.09 36.65 -14.00
CA LEU A 605 22.77 37.23 -13.70
C LEU A 605 21.92 37.43 -14.96
N LEU A 606 22.52 38.00 -16.02
CA LEU A 606 21.82 38.27 -17.27
C LEU A 606 21.32 36.99 -17.96
N ARG A 607 22.14 35.93 -17.96
CA ARG A 607 21.78 34.64 -18.55
C ARG A 607 20.57 34.05 -17.84
N TYR A 608 20.59 34.04 -16.51
CA TYR A 608 19.46 33.55 -15.73
C TYR A 608 18.21 34.42 -15.91
N ALA A 609 18.36 35.75 -15.94
CA ALA A 609 17.26 36.69 -16.10
C ALA A 609 16.53 36.56 -17.46
N THR A 610 17.23 36.12 -18.51
CA THR A 610 16.69 36.00 -19.88
C THR A 610 16.26 34.59 -20.26
N ASN A 611 16.55 33.58 -19.42
CA ASN A 611 16.31 32.17 -19.74
C ASN A 611 15.53 31.43 -18.61
N TRP A 612 15.78 30.13 -18.41
CA TRP A 612 15.06 29.25 -17.47
C TRP A 612 15.09 29.72 -16.00
N GLY A 613 16.16 30.42 -15.58
CA GLY A 613 16.31 30.96 -14.22
C GLY A 613 15.54 32.25 -13.93
N SER A 614 14.80 32.77 -14.90
CA SER A 614 14.24 34.13 -14.85
C SER A 614 13.31 34.38 -13.68
N PHE A 615 12.50 33.38 -13.29
CA PHE A 615 11.61 33.49 -12.13
C PHE A 615 12.33 33.47 -10.77
N VAL A 616 13.54 32.91 -10.70
CA VAL A 616 14.38 33.02 -9.51
C VAL A 616 14.95 34.43 -9.41
N ILE A 617 15.34 35.04 -10.54
CA ILE A 617 15.79 36.44 -10.56
C ILE A 617 14.64 37.40 -10.22
N VAL A 618 13.43 37.14 -10.71
CA VAL A 618 12.21 37.87 -10.30
C VAL A 618 12.03 37.78 -8.78
N ALA A 619 12.17 36.59 -8.19
CA ALA A 619 12.05 36.42 -6.75
C ALA A 619 13.08 37.28 -5.99
N LEU A 620 14.34 37.27 -6.44
CA LEU A 620 15.40 38.12 -5.87
C LEU A 620 15.12 39.62 -6.08
N ALA A 621 14.40 40.02 -7.13
CA ALA A 621 14.01 41.40 -7.37
C ALA A 621 12.78 41.84 -6.55
N GLU A 622 12.02 40.89 -5.99
CA GLU A 622 10.86 41.15 -5.13
C GLU A 622 11.25 41.23 -3.64
N GLU A 623 12.33 40.53 -3.25
CA GLU A 623 12.77 40.46 -1.86
C GLU A 623 13.40 41.77 -1.35
N PRO A 624 13.01 42.27 -0.15
CA PRO A 624 13.50 43.54 0.38
C PRO A 624 15.03 43.66 0.45
N GLU A 625 15.71 42.57 0.81
CA GLU A 625 17.16 42.54 1.05
C GLU A 625 17.99 42.58 -0.24
N THR A 626 17.47 42.01 -1.32
CA THR A 626 18.20 41.82 -2.58
C THR A 626 17.69 42.71 -3.73
N LYS A 627 16.46 43.23 -3.63
CA LYS A 627 15.80 44.02 -4.67
C LYS A 627 16.65 45.17 -5.21
N SER A 628 17.20 46.00 -4.33
CA SER A 628 17.97 47.19 -4.74
C SER A 628 19.19 46.81 -5.57
N GLU A 629 19.92 45.78 -5.15
CA GLU A 629 21.12 45.31 -5.83
C GLU A 629 20.77 44.65 -7.18
N VAL A 630 19.77 43.76 -7.21
CA VAL A 630 19.34 43.06 -8.43
C VAL A 630 18.90 44.06 -9.50
N LEU A 631 18.04 45.02 -9.15
CA LEU A 631 17.58 46.03 -10.10
C LEU A 631 18.72 46.92 -10.58
N LYS A 632 19.68 47.27 -9.71
CA LYS A 632 20.87 48.03 -10.10
C LYS A 632 21.72 47.26 -11.13
N LEU A 633 21.94 45.97 -10.92
CA LEU A 633 22.73 45.12 -11.82
C LEU A 633 22.03 44.89 -13.17
N LEU A 634 20.69 44.85 -13.20
CA LEU A 634 19.92 44.63 -14.43
C LEU A 634 19.70 45.91 -15.27
N LYS A 635 19.88 47.11 -14.69
CA LYS A 635 19.69 48.40 -15.40
C LYS A 635 20.54 48.54 -16.66
N SER A 636 21.75 47.98 -16.70
CA SER A 636 22.63 47.99 -17.88
C SER A 636 22.23 46.99 -18.96
N HIS A 637 21.21 46.16 -18.73
CA HIS A 637 20.83 45.05 -19.60
C HIS A 637 19.35 45.06 -20.02
N VAL A 638 18.68 46.22 -19.93
CA VAL A 638 17.25 46.38 -20.26
C VAL A 638 16.95 45.90 -21.69
N GLU A 639 17.76 46.27 -22.67
CA GLU A 639 17.54 45.89 -24.08
C GLU A 639 17.57 44.36 -24.28
N ALA A 640 18.49 43.66 -23.60
CA ALA A 640 18.58 42.20 -23.66
C ALA A 640 17.36 41.53 -22.98
N LEU A 641 16.86 42.12 -21.89
CA LEU A 641 15.64 41.65 -21.21
C LEU A 641 14.38 41.88 -22.05
N GLU A 642 14.26 43.05 -22.69
CA GLU A 642 13.16 43.36 -23.61
C GLU A 642 13.15 42.42 -24.82
N LYS A 643 14.34 42.11 -25.35
CA LYS A 643 14.48 41.10 -26.40
C LYS A 643 14.03 39.73 -25.91
N ALA A 644 14.52 39.25 -24.77
CA ALA A 644 14.09 37.95 -24.22
C ALA A 644 12.59 37.89 -23.86
N ALA A 645 12.02 39.03 -23.47
CA ALA A 645 10.59 39.18 -23.22
C ALA A 645 9.76 39.07 -24.51
N ALA A 646 10.31 39.45 -25.66
CA ALA A 646 9.66 39.41 -26.98
C ALA A 646 9.95 38.12 -27.77
N ASP A 647 11.17 37.58 -27.71
CA ASP A 647 11.68 36.45 -28.51
C ASP A 647 11.44 35.10 -27.81
N SER A 648 10.47 34.32 -28.28
CA SER A 648 10.61 32.88 -28.31
C SER A 648 9.93 32.36 -29.60
N LYS A 649 10.57 31.41 -30.29
CA LYS A 649 10.07 30.78 -31.53
C LYS A 649 8.74 29.99 -31.35
N GLU A 650 8.06 30.18 -30.22
CA GLU A 650 6.81 29.55 -29.79
C GLU A 650 5.85 30.60 -29.18
N GLU A 651 5.59 31.71 -29.88
CA GLU A 651 4.52 32.72 -29.61
C GLU A 651 4.33 33.28 -28.16
N LYS A 652 5.22 32.98 -27.20
CA LYS A 652 5.17 33.48 -25.82
C LYS A 652 6.59 33.69 -25.30
N GLY A 653 7.16 34.88 -25.52
CA GLY A 653 8.48 35.26 -24.96
C GLY A 653 8.58 35.10 -23.43
N ASN A 654 9.79 35.17 -22.89
CA ASN A 654 10.09 34.81 -21.49
C ASN A 654 9.29 35.65 -20.48
N ASN A 655 8.38 35.00 -19.74
CA ASN A 655 7.50 35.69 -18.80
C ASN A 655 8.21 36.22 -17.55
N GLY A 656 9.32 35.59 -17.12
CA GLY A 656 10.14 36.13 -16.04
C GLY A 656 10.85 37.40 -16.48
N ALA A 657 11.43 37.41 -17.69
CA ALA A 657 12.04 38.61 -18.27
C ALA A 657 11.03 39.76 -18.42
N LYS A 658 9.78 39.48 -18.85
CA LYS A 658 8.70 40.49 -18.90
C LYS A 658 8.44 41.15 -17.54
N LEU A 659 8.43 40.37 -16.46
CA LEU A 659 8.24 40.89 -15.10
C LEU A 659 9.43 41.77 -14.68
N LEU A 660 10.65 41.35 -14.97
CA LEU A 660 11.86 42.14 -14.67
C LEU A 660 11.89 43.47 -15.42
N VAL A 661 11.53 43.48 -16.71
CA VAL A 661 11.40 44.73 -17.50
C VAL A 661 10.39 45.66 -16.84
N LYS A 662 9.21 45.14 -16.47
CA LYS A 662 8.18 45.94 -15.79
C LYS A 662 8.69 46.51 -14.46
N MET A 663 9.38 45.71 -13.63
CA MET A 663 9.94 46.18 -12.36
C MET A 663 11.00 47.29 -12.54
N LEU A 664 11.80 47.23 -13.61
CA LEU A 664 12.78 48.25 -13.95
C LEU A 664 12.14 49.54 -14.47
N GLN A 665 10.95 49.44 -15.10
CA GLN A 665 10.16 50.59 -15.56
C GLN A 665 9.38 51.24 -14.40
N ASP A 666 8.79 50.45 -13.52
CA ASP A 666 8.03 50.90 -12.34
C ASP A 666 8.94 51.50 -11.24
N GLY A 667 10.24 51.20 -11.25
CA GLY A 667 11.24 51.72 -10.32
C GLY A 667 12.02 52.97 -10.82
N LYS A 668 11.57 53.59 -11.92
CA LYS A 668 12.10 54.87 -12.43
C LYS A 668 11.44 56.08 -11.78
#